data_AF-A0A0K8PUL9-F1
#
_entry.id   AF-A0A0K8PUL9-F1
#
_cell.length_a   1.000
_cell.length_b   1.000
_cell.length_c   1.000
_cell.angle_alpha   90.00
_cell.angle_beta   90.00
_cell.angle_gamma   90.00
#
_symmetry.space_group_name_H-M   'P 1'
#
loop_
_entity.id
_entity.type
_entity.pdbx_description
1 polymer ?
#
loop_
_entity_poly.entity_id
_entity_poly.type
_entity_poly.pdbx_seq_one_letter_code
_entity_poly.pdbx_strand_id
1 'polypeptide(L)'
;MRRRARSILAVGALLIGGASIAPIAQAQPDSSPPSDPDEVKVFRADVTREQVPLLLAAGQDGHELSEQVPEKGTATIEVILTDQQAKKLAKQGVDLAEHDLSTKAEARVADAAEGVFRPYGGKGGIKEEILRTAQENPGLTKAVSIGKTVKGQDILALKLTKGAKKTKDGSKPSVLYLSNQHAREWITPEMTRRLMHHYLDNYKKDRRVKKIVDSTELWFVISANPDGYDHTHASDANRLWRKNLRDVNGDGVIGTGDGVDLNRNFAYKWGYDDEGSSPNPTSETYRGAGPNSEPETQALDAFQKRIGFTYGINYHSAAELILYGVGWQVATHTPDDVVYEALAGTPENPAIPGYHPQVSSELYTTNGEADGHAANVNGLAMFTPEMSTCQSASNADPNDEWKASDCRSIFTFPDDEKLIQQEFAKNVPFALSVAESASHPDRPSSSVGLSAADFTPAAFPVSYSRGADQEVSVVARKSLRDKELKYRVNGGRTEDMALKPWKGGETYGGEDNLYFDEYRAKVKDGGPGDKVEVWFTAETRNGRTVSSKRFTYTVAERPKADTLVIAEEGATATQARKYVDALKANGRKALVWDVAERGAPDALGVLSHFDTVVHYTGASVPGNATQLQLRAFLNEGGRLIEAGEQAGGSVDLGGGTLSNDFSQYYLGAYSRTSAAGATGFTGSGELGGFSGPLAGAPGNPLDKAGRYGVTSDELPADEFPQFASKGAGQFAGAVNPYGPYAGSSMAAAVHTDDAYKRLTRTVDLT
;
A
#
# COMPACT_ATOMS: atom_id res chain seq x y z
N MET A 1 19.94 15.66 -90.12
CA MET A 1 19.22 16.95 -90.36
C MET A 1 18.82 17.44 -88.95
N ARG A 2 19.11 18.65 -88.42
CA ARG A 2 18.93 20.07 -88.88
C ARG A 2 17.48 20.36 -89.29
N ARG A 3 16.76 21.42 -88.86
CA ARG A 3 16.98 22.62 -87.98
C ARG A 3 15.68 22.83 -87.13
N ARG A 4 15.50 23.71 -86.12
CA ARG A 4 16.23 24.84 -85.45
C ARG A 4 16.38 24.50 -83.93
N ALA A 5 16.71 25.32 -82.89
CA ALA A 5 16.91 26.76 -82.58
C ALA A 5 15.64 27.67 -82.45
N ARG A 6 15.53 28.68 -81.57
CA ARG A 6 16.42 29.27 -80.53
C ARG A 6 15.61 30.13 -79.49
N SER A 7 16.30 30.66 -78.47
CA SER A 7 15.79 31.41 -77.29
C SER A 7 15.47 32.92 -77.50
N ILE A 8 15.17 33.64 -76.39
CA ILE A 8 15.06 35.12 -76.15
C ILE A 8 13.61 35.69 -76.23
N LEU A 9 13.14 36.71 -75.49
CA LEU A 9 13.32 37.29 -74.12
C LEU A 9 12.41 38.56 -74.05
N ALA A 10 12.03 39.01 -72.85
CA ALA A 10 11.73 40.42 -72.44
C ALA A 10 10.26 40.94 -72.27
N VAL A 11 9.95 41.26 -71.00
CA VAL A 11 9.40 42.53 -70.46
C VAL A 11 7.94 42.97 -70.71
N GLY A 12 7.22 43.13 -69.58
CA GLY A 12 6.21 44.19 -69.33
C GLY A 12 4.79 43.72 -68.93
N ALA A 13 4.01 44.39 -68.08
CA ALA A 13 4.30 45.39 -67.02
C ALA A 13 3.03 45.64 -66.14
N LEU A 14 3.18 45.63 -64.80
CA LEU A 14 2.37 46.30 -63.75
C LEU A 14 0.81 46.16 -63.65
N LEU A 15 0.35 45.82 -62.43
CA LEU A 15 -0.81 46.40 -61.66
C LEU A 15 -2.27 46.16 -62.17
N ILE A 16 -3.35 46.04 -61.36
CA ILE A 16 -3.61 45.96 -59.90
C ILE A 16 -4.71 44.88 -59.68
N GLY A 17 -4.74 44.17 -58.54
CA GLY A 17 -5.94 43.46 -58.05
C GLY A 17 -5.61 42.30 -57.12
N GLY A 18 -6.21 42.25 -55.92
CA GLY A 18 -5.85 41.28 -54.88
C GLY A 18 -6.91 40.21 -54.60
N ALA A 19 -6.47 38.94 -54.56
CA ALA A 19 -7.06 37.84 -53.79
C ALA A 19 -5.99 36.74 -53.64
N SER A 20 -5.62 36.37 -52.42
CA SER A 20 -4.53 35.41 -52.16
C SER A 20 -5.00 33.96 -52.19
N ILE A 21 -4.34 33.13 -53.01
CA ILE A 21 -4.56 31.67 -53.10
C ILE A 21 -3.24 30.94 -52.78
N ALA A 22 -3.38 29.78 -52.14
CA ALA A 22 -2.39 28.89 -51.55
C ALA A 22 -0.98 28.82 -52.21
N PRO A 23 0.10 28.75 -51.41
CA PRO A 23 1.36 28.18 -51.82
C PRO A 23 1.26 26.64 -51.85
N ILE A 24 1.82 26.00 -52.87
CA ILE A 24 1.99 24.54 -52.93
C ILE A 24 3.26 24.20 -52.15
N ALA A 25 3.11 23.47 -51.04
CA ALA A 25 4.24 22.88 -50.31
C ALA A 25 4.64 21.53 -50.90
N GLN A 26 5.93 21.21 -50.86
CA GLN A 26 6.44 19.88 -51.19
C GLN A 26 6.18 18.95 -49.99
N ALA A 27 5.57 17.79 -50.22
CA ALA A 27 5.41 16.80 -49.17
C ALA A 27 6.78 16.23 -48.78
N GLN A 28 7.19 16.48 -47.54
CA GLN A 28 8.13 15.59 -46.85
C GLN A 28 7.41 14.27 -46.53
N PRO A 29 8.14 13.14 -46.41
CA PRO A 29 7.56 11.92 -45.89
C PRO A 29 7.38 12.06 -44.37
N ASP A 30 6.21 12.51 -43.94
CA ASP A 30 5.78 12.35 -42.54
C ASP A 30 5.59 10.84 -42.29
N SER A 31 6.46 10.25 -41.47
CA SER A 31 6.44 8.82 -41.16
C SER A 31 6.71 8.53 -39.69
N SER A 32 6.01 9.24 -38.81
CA SER A 32 5.54 8.58 -37.59
C SER A 32 4.42 7.61 -38.00
N PRO A 33 4.37 6.36 -37.49
CA PRO A 33 3.17 5.55 -37.61
C PRO A 33 1.99 6.27 -36.91
N PRO A 34 0.73 6.00 -37.28
CA PRO A 34 -0.40 6.47 -36.48
C PRO A 34 -0.26 5.91 -35.06
N SER A 35 -0.34 6.78 -34.05
CA SER A 35 -0.28 6.40 -32.64
C SER A 35 -1.35 5.35 -32.33
N ASP A 36 -0.96 4.28 -31.66
CA ASP A 36 -1.92 3.27 -31.21
C ASP A 36 -2.81 3.91 -30.12
N PRO A 37 -4.14 3.95 -30.26
CA PRO A 37 -5.02 4.50 -29.23
C PRO A 37 -4.95 3.74 -27.90
N ASP A 38 -4.36 2.54 -27.91
CA ASP A 38 -4.17 1.65 -26.79
C ASP A 38 -2.69 1.58 -26.33
N GLU A 39 -1.84 2.50 -26.80
CA GLU A 39 -0.49 2.72 -26.23
C GLU A 39 -0.58 3.26 -24.79
N VAL A 40 0.21 2.67 -23.89
CA VAL A 40 0.37 3.10 -22.51
C VAL A 40 1.48 4.15 -22.43
N LYS A 41 1.10 5.39 -22.14
CA LYS A 41 1.95 6.58 -22.20
C LYS A 41 2.19 7.17 -20.81
N VAL A 42 3.20 8.02 -20.71
CA VAL A 42 3.44 8.85 -19.53
C VAL A 42 2.75 10.20 -19.74
N PHE A 43 2.02 10.65 -18.73
CA PHE A 43 1.55 12.01 -18.62
C PHE A 43 2.08 12.63 -17.33
N ARG A 44 2.24 13.96 -17.35
CA ARG A 44 2.35 14.77 -16.14
C ARG A 44 0.97 15.32 -15.82
N ALA A 45 0.51 15.06 -14.60
CA ALA A 45 -0.78 15.53 -14.12
C ALA A 45 -0.57 16.64 -13.09
N ASP A 46 -1.23 17.79 -13.27
CA ASP A 46 -1.27 18.85 -12.27
C ASP A 46 -2.49 18.62 -11.37
N VAL A 47 -2.23 18.10 -10.17
CA VAL A 47 -3.22 17.43 -9.31
C VAL A 47 -3.42 18.17 -8.00
N THR A 48 -4.67 18.48 -7.65
CA THR A 48 -5.06 18.91 -6.30
C THR A 48 -5.36 17.71 -5.40
N ARG A 49 -5.28 17.89 -4.07
CA ARG A 49 -5.60 16.83 -3.09
C ARG A 49 -7.02 16.27 -3.24
N GLU A 50 -7.94 17.09 -3.78
CA GLU A 50 -9.34 16.74 -4.07
C GLU A 50 -9.47 15.83 -5.30
N GLN A 51 -8.45 15.77 -6.16
CA GLN A 51 -8.40 14.97 -7.39
C GLN A 51 -7.67 13.64 -7.23
N VAL A 52 -6.87 13.46 -6.16
CA VAL A 52 -6.16 12.20 -5.86
C VAL A 52 -7.07 10.95 -5.95
N PRO A 53 -8.31 10.95 -5.39
CA PRO A 53 -9.21 9.79 -5.53
C PRO A 53 -9.60 9.45 -6.98
N LEU A 54 -9.60 10.43 -7.90
CA LEU A 54 -9.89 10.20 -9.32
C LEU A 54 -8.77 9.40 -9.99
N LEU A 55 -7.54 9.58 -9.52
CA LEU A 55 -6.32 9.00 -10.09
C LEU A 55 -6.10 7.59 -9.53
N LEU A 56 -6.34 7.39 -8.23
CA LEU A 56 -6.50 6.06 -7.63
C LEU A 56 -7.58 5.24 -8.36
N ALA A 57 -8.76 5.84 -8.62
CA ALA A 57 -9.82 5.22 -9.41
C ALA A 57 -9.49 5.03 -10.91
N ALA A 58 -8.40 5.64 -11.40
CA ALA A 58 -7.82 5.40 -12.72
C ALA A 58 -6.64 4.40 -12.68
N GLY A 59 -6.47 3.67 -11.57
CA GLY A 59 -5.45 2.63 -11.42
C GLY A 59 -4.03 3.14 -11.23
N GLN A 60 -3.85 4.41 -10.83
CA GLN A 60 -2.54 5.00 -10.58
C GLN A 60 -2.00 4.66 -9.20
N ASP A 61 -0.68 4.73 -9.05
CA ASP A 61 0.02 4.40 -7.82
C ASP A 61 -0.18 5.49 -6.75
N GLY A 62 -0.49 5.09 -5.52
CA GLY A 62 -0.94 6.00 -4.47
C GLY A 62 0.15 6.77 -3.73
N HIS A 63 1.43 6.39 -3.89
CA HIS A 63 2.50 7.03 -3.13
C HIS A 63 2.85 8.42 -3.66
N GLU A 64 3.10 8.55 -4.97
CA GLU A 64 3.35 9.85 -5.60
C GLU A 64 2.14 10.79 -5.45
N LEU A 65 0.92 10.22 -5.42
CA LEU A 65 -0.33 10.95 -5.19
C LEU A 65 -0.48 11.50 -3.77
N SER A 66 0.08 10.85 -2.75
CA SER A 66 -0.15 11.19 -1.34
C SER A 66 0.93 12.10 -0.75
N GLU A 67 2.21 11.89 -1.07
CA GLU A 67 3.29 12.73 -0.55
C GLU A 67 3.50 14.04 -1.32
N GLN A 68 3.35 14.02 -2.65
CA GLN A 68 3.74 15.17 -3.48
C GLN A 68 2.66 16.27 -3.51
N VAL A 69 1.39 15.91 -3.32
CA VAL A 69 0.24 16.80 -3.53
C VAL A 69 -0.05 17.66 -2.29
N PRO A 70 0.16 18.99 -2.33
CA PRO A 70 0.03 19.86 -1.17
C PRO A 70 -1.44 20.04 -0.73
N GLU A 71 -1.65 20.41 0.53
CA GLU A 71 -2.97 20.72 1.07
C GLU A 71 -3.75 21.79 0.28
N LYS A 72 -3.03 22.67 -0.44
CA LYS A 72 -3.57 23.77 -1.25
C LYS A 72 -2.68 24.00 -2.47
N GLY A 73 -3.30 24.09 -3.64
CA GLY A 73 -2.61 24.19 -4.93
C GLY A 73 -2.60 22.85 -5.66
N THR A 74 -1.69 22.72 -6.63
CA THR A 74 -1.42 21.49 -7.38
C THR A 74 0.00 21.01 -7.12
N ALA A 75 0.25 19.72 -7.37
CA ALA A 75 1.58 19.20 -7.67
C ALA A 75 1.58 18.51 -9.03
N THR A 76 2.72 18.57 -9.73
CA THR A 76 2.93 17.87 -11.00
C THR A 76 3.46 16.47 -10.73
N ILE A 77 2.60 15.46 -10.80
CA ILE A 77 2.97 14.04 -10.60
C ILE A 77 3.21 13.33 -11.94
N GLU A 78 3.83 12.15 -11.92
CA GLU A 78 3.82 11.23 -13.06
C GLU A 78 2.57 10.34 -13.01
N VAL A 79 1.95 10.06 -14.16
CA VAL A 79 0.88 9.07 -14.31
C VAL A 79 1.05 8.28 -15.59
N ILE A 80 0.72 6.99 -15.54
CA ILE A 80 0.87 6.05 -16.65
C ILE A 80 -0.54 5.65 -17.11
N LEU A 81 -0.92 6.16 -18.28
CA LEU A 81 -2.30 6.14 -18.78
C LEU A 81 -2.34 5.80 -20.27
N THR A 82 -3.42 5.18 -20.69
CA THR A 82 -3.82 5.15 -22.11
C THR A 82 -4.36 6.51 -22.55
N ASP A 83 -4.32 6.73 -23.87
CA ASP A 83 -4.92 7.87 -24.55
C ASP A 83 -6.44 8.02 -24.26
N GLN A 84 -7.11 6.94 -23.78
CA GLN A 84 -8.51 6.95 -23.38
C GLN A 84 -8.69 7.38 -21.91
N GLN A 85 -7.87 6.86 -20.99
CA GLN A 85 -7.92 7.21 -19.56
C GLN A 85 -7.55 8.68 -19.32
N ALA A 86 -6.53 9.20 -20.01
CA ALA A 86 -6.18 10.63 -19.95
C ALA A 86 -7.36 11.52 -20.39
N LYS A 87 -8.07 11.14 -21.46
CA LYS A 87 -9.30 11.82 -21.93
C LYS A 87 -10.52 11.62 -21.03
N LYS A 88 -10.47 10.73 -20.02
CA LYS A 88 -11.49 10.59 -18.97
C LYS A 88 -11.16 11.55 -17.81
N LEU A 89 -9.94 11.49 -17.28
CA LEU A 89 -9.45 12.36 -16.21
C LEU A 89 -9.49 13.85 -16.57
N ALA A 90 -9.13 14.22 -17.81
CA ALA A 90 -9.23 15.59 -18.29
C ALA A 90 -10.68 16.13 -18.32
N LYS A 91 -11.69 15.26 -18.56
CA LYS A 91 -13.12 15.64 -18.45
C LYS A 91 -13.60 15.75 -17.00
N GLN A 92 -12.86 15.16 -16.06
CA GLN A 92 -13.07 15.31 -14.62
C GLN A 92 -12.27 16.49 -14.03
N GLY A 93 -11.53 17.23 -14.86
CA GLY A 93 -10.86 18.48 -14.50
C GLY A 93 -9.40 18.33 -14.07
N VAL A 94 -8.79 17.14 -14.19
CA VAL A 94 -7.35 16.96 -13.97
C VAL A 94 -6.60 17.50 -15.19
N ASP A 95 -5.69 18.46 -15.01
CA ASP A 95 -4.86 18.95 -16.13
C ASP A 95 -3.75 17.93 -16.42
N LEU A 96 -3.55 17.62 -17.70
CA LEU A 96 -2.78 16.45 -18.16
C LEU A 96 -2.01 16.80 -19.44
N ALA A 97 -0.69 16.78 -19.35
CA ALA A 97 0.22 16.92 -20.48
C ALA A 97 0.94 15.59 -20.73
N GLU A 98 0.92 15.10 -21.99
CA GLU A 98 1.73 13.94 -22.39
C GLU A 98 3.22 14.29 -22.20
N HIS A 99 3.93 13.47 -21.42
CA HIS A 99 5.35 13.67 -21.12
C HIS A 99 6.17 12.69 -21.94
N ASP A 100 6.75 13.20 -23.02
CA ASP A 100 7.65 12.43 -23.87
C ASP A 100 8.97 13.17 -24.08
N LEU A 101 10.00 12.41 -24.44
CA LEU A 101 11.34 12.96 -24.60
C LEU A 101 11.46 13.73 -25.92
N SER A 102 12.00 14.95 -25.87
CA SER A 102 12.42 15.62 -27.11
C SER A 102 13.46 14.76 -27.85
N THR A 103 13.52 14.81 -29.17
CA THR A 103 14.47 13.99 -29.95
C THR A 103 15.95 14.21 -29.64
N LYS A 104 16.29 15.33 -28.99
CA LYS A 104 17.63 15.56 -28.44
C LYS A 104 17.86 14.88 -27.08
N ALA A 105 16.82 14.62 -26.31
CA ALA A 105 16.86 13.78 -25.11
C ALA A 105 16.84 12.29 -25.50
N GLU A 106 15.94 11.87 -26.40
CA GLU A 106 15.91 10.50 -26.96
C GLU A 106 17.29 10.08 -27.47
N ALA A 107 17.91 10.89 -28.34
CA ALA A 107 19.23 10.59 -28.90
C ALA A 107 20.33 10.47 -27.83
N ARG A 108 20.29 11.27 -26.75
CA ARG A 108 21.27 11.19 -25.65
C ARG A 108 21.04 9.96 -24.77
N VAL A 109 19.79 9.61 -24.50
CA VAL A 109 19.42 8.39 -23.78
C VAL A 109 19.86 7.15 -24.57
N ALA A 110 19.72 7.16 -25.89
CA ALA A 110 20.20 6.09 -26.76
C ALA A 110 21.74 6.06 -26.93
N ASP A 111 22.39 7.22 -27.06
CA ASP A 111 23.86 7.32 -27.17
C ASP A 111 24.57 6.90 -25.87
N ALA A 112 23.92 7.06 -24.70
CA ALA A 112 24.46 6.75 -23.36
C ALA A 112 23.99 5.41 -22.78
N ALA A 113 23.26 4.58 -23.55
CA ALA A 113 22.82 3.25 -23.11
C ALA A 113 23.91 2.19 -23.35
N GLU A 114 24.41 1.56 -22.28
CA GLU A 114 25.49 0.58 -22.35
C GLU A 114 25.03 -0.86 -22.70
N GLY A 115 23.72 -1.13 -22.72
CA GLY A 115 23.15 -2.44 -23.03
C GLY A 115 23.24 -3.44 -21.86
N VAL A 116 23.12 -2.95 -20.62
CA VAL A 116 23.19 -3.77 -19.41
C VAL A 116 21.89 -4.57 -19.24
N PHE A 117 20.76 -3.89 -19.43
CA PHE A 117 19.44 -4.53 -19.46
C PHE A 117 19.27 -5.40 -20.70
N ARG A 118 18.83 -6.65 -20.51
CA ARG A 118 18.72 -7.66 -21.58
C ARG A 118 17.43 -8.45 -21.40
N PRO A 119 16.79 -8.92 -22.49
CA PRO A 119 15.59 -9.75 -22.39
C PRO A 119 15.84 -11.04 -21.59
N TYR A 120 14.76 -11.64 -21.09
CA TYR A 120 14.82 -12.92 -20.41
C TYR A 120 15.04 -14.05 -21.40
N GLY A 121 14.24 -14.08 -22.47
CA GLY A 121 14.35 -15.00 -23.59
C GLY A 121 15.47 -14.65 -24.57
N GLY A 122 15.51 -15.39 -25.68
CA GLY A 122 16.48 -15.17 -26.74
C GLY A 122 17.92 -15.59 -26.41
N LYS A 123 18.81 -15.38 -27.38
CA LYS A 123 20.23 -15.74 -27.30
C LYS A 123 21.00 -14.66 -26.53
N GLY A 124 21.71 -15.06 -25.47
CA GLY A 124 22.41 -14.14 -24.55
C GLY A 124 21.54 -13.55 -23.44
N GLY A 125 20.23 -13.83 -23.46
CA GLY A 125 19.27 -13.38 -22.45
C GLY A 125 19.45 -14.05 -21.09
N ILE A 126 18.71 -13.55 -20.09
CA ILE A 126 18.84 -13.97 -18.68
C ILE A 126 18.60 -15.48 -18.51
N LYS A 127 17.68 -16.08 -19.28
CA LYS A 127 17.40 -17.53 -19.25
C LYS A 127 18.61 -18.39 -19.60
N GLU A 128 19.40 -18.00 -20.61
CA GLU A 128 20.64 -18.69 -20.96
C GLU A 128 21.72 -18.50 -19.89
N GLU A 129 21.78 -17.33 -19.25
CA GLU A 129 22.69 -17.05 -18.15
C GLU A 129 22.41 -17.91 -16.91
N ILE A 130 21.14 -18.00 -16.46
CA ILE A 130 20.71 -18.89 -15.36
C ILE A 130 21.14 -20.34 -15.64
N LEU A 131 20.88 -20.84 -16.85
CA LEU A 131 21.19 -22.22 -17.23
C LEU A 131 22.70 -22.47 -17.31
N ARG A 132 23.47 -21.51 -17.85
CA ARG A 132 24.94 -21.56 -17.91
C ARG A 132 25.56 -21.54 -16.51
N THR A 133 25.14 -20.63 -15.65
CA THR A 133 25.59 -20.56 -14.23
C THR A 133 25.30 -21.87 -13.49
N ALA A 134 24.17 -22.53 -13.78
CA ALA A 134 23.81 -23.83 -13.21
C ALA A 134 24.63 -25.03 -13.76
N GLN A 135 25.29 -24.88 -14.91
CA GLN A 135 26.19 -25.86 -15.51
C GLN A 135 27.63 -25.66 -15.05
N GLU A 136 28.09 -24.41 -14.93
CA GLU A 136 29.46 -24.03 -14.55
C GLU A 136 29.74 -24.18 -13.05
N ASN A 137 28.73 -24.00 -12.19
CA ASN A 137 28.89 -24.06 -10.72
C ASN A 137 28.20 -25.29 -10.05
N PRO A 138 28.24 -26.52 -10.61
CA PRO A 138 27.31 -27.62 -10.30
C PRO A 138 27.42 -28.18 -8.87
N GLY A 139 28.45 -27.81 -8.11
CA GLY A 139 28.58 -28.11 -6.67
C GLY A 139 27.89 -27.11 -5.75
N LEU A 140 27.50 -25.94 -6.26
CA LEU A 140 26.81 -24.86 -5.53
C LEU A 140 25.42 -24.54 -6.12
N THR A 141 25.16 -24.83 -7.40
CA THR A 141 23.97 -24.32 -8.10
C THR A 141 23.07 -25.42 -8.70
N LYS A 142 21.77 -25.15 -8.78
CA LYS A 142 20.75 -25.99 -9.44
C LYS A 142 19.64 -25.08 -9.99
N ALA A 143 19.54 -24.92 -11.30
CA ALA A 143 18.38 -24.29 -11.94
C ALA A 143 17.20 -25.28 -12.02
N VAL A 144 15.98 -24.76 -11.89
CA VAL A 144 14.71 -25.48 -12.12
C VAL A 144 13.70 -24.55 -12.77
N SER A 145 12.76 -25.09 -13.53
CA SER A 145 11.47 -24.41 -13.74
C SER A 145 10.64 -24.51 -12.45
N ILE A 146 9.99 -23.42 -12.07
CA ILE A 146 8.97 -23.42 -11.01
C ILE A 146 7.56 -23.57 -11.58
N GLY A 147 7.35 -23.07 -12.80
CA GLY A 147 6.16 -23.24 -13.61
C GLY A 147 6.37 -22.67 -15.01
N LYS A 148 5.26 -22.35 -15.68
CA LYS A 148 5.24 -21.72 -17.00
C LYS A 148 4.34 -20.50 -17.02
N THR A 149 4.67 -19.54 -17.85
CA THR A 149 3.87 -18.34 -18.11
C THR A 149 2.67 -18.62 -19.03
N VAL A 150 1.82 -17.61 -19.25
CA VAL A 150 0.68 -17.65 -20.19
C VAL A 150 1.09 -18.07 -21.61
N LYS A 151 2.19 -17.54 -22.16
CA LYS A 151 2.71 -17.93 -23.49
C LYS A 151 3.59 -19.21 -23.42
N GLY A 152 3.74 -19.82 -22.25
CA GLY A 152 4.37 -21.14 -22.05
C GLY A 152 5.88 -21.12 -21.77
N GLN A 153 6.49 -19.94 -21.59
CA GLN A 153 7.89 -19.78 -21.21
C GLN A 153 8.14 -20.30 -19.78
N ASP A 154 9.27 -21.00 -19.57
CA ASP A 154 9.66 -21.45 -18.23
C ASP A 154 10.04 -20.28 -17.32
N ILE A 155 9.35 -20.16 -16.19
CA ILE A 155 9.77 -19.31 -15.06
C ILE A 155 10.87 -20.09 -14.33
N LEU A 156 12.10 -19.60 -14.37
CA LEU A 156 13.27 -20.28 -13.80
C LEU A 156 13.65 -19.74 -12.42
N ALA A 157 13.90 -20.65 -11.49
CA ALA A 157 14.57 -20.37 -10.23
C ALA A 157 15.96 -21.01 -10.21
N LEU A 158 16.99 -20.28 -9.76
CA LEU A 158 18.30 -20.84 -9.45
C LEU A 158 18.47 -21.02 -7.95
N LYS A 159 18.58 -22.27 -7.50
CA LYS A 159 19.04 -22.64 -6.15
C LYS A 159 20.55 -22.46 -6.06
N LEU A 160 21.01 -21.76 -5.03
CA LEU A 160 22.41 -21.60 -4.64
C LEU A 160 22.58 -22.07 -3.19
N THR A 161 23.26 -23.20 -3.01
CA THR A 161 23.66 -23.72 -1.69
C THR A 161 24.77 -24.75 -1.84
N LYS A 162 25.64 -24.91 -0.84
CA LYS A 162 26.64 -25.98 -0.82
C LYS A 162 25.97 -27.35 -0.98
N GLY A 163 26.24 -27.99 -2.12
CA GLY A 163 25.69 -29.28 -2.50
C GLY A 163 24.35 -29.24 -3.24
N ALA A 164 23.91 -28.10 -3.80
CA ALA A 164 22.54 -27.88 -4.33
C ALA A 164 21.87 -29.02 -5.12
N LYS A 165 22.60 -29.77 -5.96
CA LYS A 165 22.04 -30.92 -6.73
C LYS A 165 21.86 -32.21 -5.90
N LYS A 166 22.37 -32.25 -4.66
CA LYS A 166 22.29 -33.36 -3.69
C LYS A 166 21.48 -33.00 -2.43
N THR A 167 21.50 -31.73 -2.04
CA THR A 167 20.70 -31.20 -0.93
C THR A 167 19.23 -31.15 -1.35
N LYS A 168 18.37 -31.91 -0.65
CA LYS A 168 16.91 -31.89 -0.87
C LYS A 168 16.40 -30.45 -0.71
N ASP A 169 15.55 -30.01 -1.63
CA ASP A 169 14.89 -28.70 -1.54
C ASP A 169 14.11 -28.57 -0.23
N GLY A 170 14.26 -27.43 0.46
CA GLY A 170 13.66 -27.19 1.78
C GLY A 170 14.30 -27.96 2.94
N SER A 171 15.47 -28.59 2.77
CA SER A 171 16.15 -29.32 3.87
C SER A 171 17.11 -28.45 4.72
N LYS A 172 17.19 -27.16 4.39
CA LYS A 172 17.83 -26.11 5.19
C LYS A 172 16.86 -24.92 5.27
N PRO A 173 17.06 -23.97 6.21
CA PRO A 173 16.42 -22.66 6.11
C PRO A 173 16.63 -22.08 4.70
N SER A 174 15.58 -21.50 4.13
CA SER A 174 15.55 -21.14 2.72
C SER A 174 15.13 -19.68 2.56
N VAL A 175 15.78 -18.96 1.65
CA VAL A 175 15.46 -17.56 1.33
C VAL A 175 15.18 -17.39 -0.15
N LEU A 176 14.12 -16.64 -0.45
CA LEU A 176 13.71 -16.26 -1.80
C LEU A 176 14.21 -14.85 -2.11
N TYR A 177 14.85 -14.69 -3.26
CA TYR A 177 15.04 -13.40 -3.92
C TYR A 177 14.23 -13.44 -5.22
N LEU A 178 13.23 -12.59 -5.28
CA LEU A 178 12.24 -12.46 -6.34
C LEU A 178 12.34 -11.06 -6.94
N SER A 179 12.04 -10.92 -8.22
CA SER A 179 12.02 -9.64 -8.91
C SER A 179 11.12 -9.68 -10.14
N ASN A 180 10.71 -8.51 -10.62
CA ASN A 180 10.06 -8.35 -11.91
C ASN A 180 8.76 -9.19 -12.03
N GLN A 181 7.89 -9.04 -11.03
CA GLN A 181 6.46 -9.37 -11.17
C GLN A 181 5.79 -8.37 -12.12
N HIS A 182 6.13 -7.08 -12.02
CA HIS A 182 5.77 -6.09 -13.03
C HIS A 182 6.89 -5.98 -14.07
N ALA A 183 6.53 -5.96 -15.36
CA ALA A 183 7.48 -6.10 -16.45
C ALA A 183 8.40 -4.89 -16.65
N ARG A 184 7.89 -3.65 -16.52
CA ARG A 184 8.66 -2.39 -16.73
C ARG A 184 9.82 -2.13 -15.76
N GLU A 185 9.96 -2.92 -14.70
CA GLU A 185 10.84 -2.66 -13.55
C GLU A 185 12.25 -3.21 -13.78
N TRP A 186 12.91 -2.72 -14.82
CA TRP A 186 14.14 -3.28 -15.41
C TRP A 186 15.36 -3.34 -14.48
N ILE A 187 15.42 -2.53 -13.42
CA ILE A 187 16.48 -2.59 -12.41
C ILE A 187 16.38 -3.87 -11.54
N THR A 188 15.18 -4.42 -11.35
CA THR A 188 14.94 -5.51 -10.40
C THR A 188 15.51 -6.87 -10.86
N PRO A 189 15.47 -7.28 -12.15
CA PRO A 189 16.24 -8.42 -12.64
C PRO A 189 17.75 -8.27 -12.43
N GLU A 190 18.30 -7.08 -12.68
CA GLU A 190 19.74 -6.84 -12.49
C GLU A 190 20.15 -6.92 -11.02
N MET A 191 19.33 -6.42 -10.10
CA MET A 191 19.51 -6.59 -8.65
C MET A 191 19.62 -8.08 -8.26
N THR A 192 18.62 -8.89 -8.63
CA THR A 192 18.59 -10.33 -8.31
C THR A 192 19.71 -11.11 -9.00
N ARG A 193 20.06 -10.76 -10.25
CA ARG A 193 21.15 -11.38 -11.02
C ARG A 193 22.53 -11.07 -10.44
N ARG A 194 22.80 -9.80 -10.10
CA ARG A 194 24.07 -9.37 -9.48
C ARG A 194 24.21 -9.96 -8.08
N LEU A 195 23.12 -10.09 -7.33
CA LEU A 195 23.14 -10.74 -6.01
C LEU A 195 23.48 -12.24 -6.11
N MET A 196 22.88 -12.95 -7.06
CA MET A 196 23.21 -14.35 -7.36
C MET A 196 24.71 -14.53 -7.62
N HIS A 197 25.32 -13.70 -8.48
CA HIS A 197 26.76 -13.77 -8.77
C HIS A 197 27.61 -13.33 -7.58
N HIS A 198 27.23 -12.30 -6.83
CA HIS A 198 27.92 -11.86 -5.62
C HIS A 198 28.09 -13.00 -4.60
N TYR A 199 27.07 -13.83 -4.40
CA TYR A 199 27.16 -15.01 -3.54
C TYR A 199 28.12 -16.08 -4.09
N LEU A 200 28.17 -16.30 -5.41
CA LEU A 200 29.10 -17.24 -6.04
C LEU A 200 30.56 -16.76 -5.98
N ASP A 201 30.80 -15.52 -6.41
CA ASP A 201 32.13 -14.94 -6.51
C ASP A 201 32.80 -14.75 -5.15
N ASN A 202 32.01 -14.49 -4.11
CA ASN A 202 32.54 -14.29 -2.75
C ASN A 202 32.48 -15.55 -1.89
N TYR A 203 31.88 -16.67 -2.34
CA TYR A 203 31.82 -17.94 -1.60
C TYR A 203 33.20 -18.48 -1.12
N LYS A 204 34.28 -18.15 -1.83
CA LYS A 204 35.66 -18.53 -1.47
C LYS A 204 36.47 -17.40 -0.82
N LYS A 205 35.95 -16.17 -0.83
CA LYS A 205 36.66 -14.94 -0.44
C LYS A 205 36.17 -14.40 0.91
N ASP A 206 34.84 -14.35 1.09
CA ASP A 206 34.18 -13.78 2.27
C ASP A 206 33.63 -14.87 3.20
N ARG A 207 33.73 -14.61 4.52
CA ARG A 207 33.34 -15.57 5.56
C ARG A 207 31.84 -15.54 5.90
N ARG A 208 31.15 -14.41 5.72
CA ARG A 208 29.70 -14.24 5.94
C ARG A 208 28.94 -14.90 4.79
N VAL A 209 29.27 -14.55 3.55
CA VAL A 209 28.79 -15.17 2.31
C VAL A 209 29.00 -16.68 2.37
N LYS A 210 30.21 -17.14 2.73
CA LYS A 210 30.47 -18.58 2.86
C LYS A 210 29.63 -19.25 3.96
N LYS A 211 29.44 -18.62 5.13
CA LYS A 211 28.58 -19.15 6.20
C LYS A 211 27.16 -19.39 5.65
N ILE A 212 26.56 -18.35 5.07
CA ILE A 212 25.19 -18.37 4.51
C ILE A 212 25.05 -19.48 3.45
N VAL A 213 25.95 -19.56 2.47
CA VAL A 213 25.87 -20.57 1.39
C VAL A 213 26.10 -22.01 1.88
N ASP A 214 26.85 -22.20 2.97
CA ASP A 214 26.95 -23.52 3.63
C ASP A 214 25.67 -23.87 4.41
N SER A 215 25.03 -22.91 5.09
CA SER A 215 23.91 -23.14 6.04
C SER A 215 22.50 -23.03 5.45
N THR A 216 22.31 -22.30 4.36
CA THR A 216 21.01 -21.80 3.87
C THR A 216 20.78 -22.24 2.42
N GLU A 217 19.54 -22.38 1.95
CA GLU A 217 19.23 -22.44 0.52
C GLU A 217 18.82 -21.05 0.02
N LEU A 218 19.61 -20.44 -0.87
CA LEU A 218 19.24 -19.18 -1.51
C LEU A 218 18.60 -19.51 -2.86
N TRP A 219 17.46 -18.92 -3.18
CA TRP A 219 16.75 -19.17 -4.43
C TRP A 219 16.50 -17.85 -5.15
N PHE A 220 16.95 -17.75 -6.40
CA PHE A 220 16.84 -16.54 -7.22
C PHE A 220 15.85 -16.76 -8.36
N VAL A 221 14.73 -16.01 -8.35
CA VAL A 221 13.77 -15.92 -9.45
C VAL A 221 13.95 -14.54 -10.08
N ILE A 222 14.77 -14.47 -11.13
CA ILE A 222 15.25 -13.20 -11.70
C ILE A 222 14.14 -12.45 -12.45
N SER A 223 13.17 -13.18 -13.00
CA SER A 223 11.92 -12.63 -13.53
C SER A 223 10.77 -13.55 -13.16
N ALA A 224 9.76 -12.99 -12.50
CA ALA A 224 8.49 -13.64 -12.21
C ALA A 224 7.51 -13.56 -13.40
N ASN A 225 7.63 -12.49 -14.20
CA ASN A 225 6.85 -12.24 -15.42
C ASN A 225 7.74 -12.26 -16.70
N PRO A 226 8.36 -13.41 -17.08
CA PRO A 226 9.19 -13.50 -18.29
C PRO A 226 8.52 -13.03 -19.58
N ASP A 227 7.22 -13.26 -19.71
CA ASP A 227 6.45 -12.91 -20.91
C ASP A 227 6.32 -11.38 -21.04
N GLY A 228 5.87 -10.72 -19.97
CA GLY A 228 5.77 -9.26 -19.95
C GLY A 228 7.14 -8.61 -20.10
N TYR A 229 8.18 -9.16 -19.46
CA TYR A 229 9.54 -8.62 -19.59
C TYR A 229 10.07 -8.70 -21.02
N ASP A 230 9.97 -9.86 -21.68
CA ASP A 230 10.36 -10.00 -23.10
C ASP A 230 9.50 -9.09 -24.01
N HIS A 231 8.25 -8.79 -23.65
CA HIS A 231 7.40 -7.83 -24.37
C HIS A 231 7.86 -6.37 -24.19
N THR A 232 8.31 -5.95 -23.00
CA THR A 232 8.90 -4.62 -22.79
C THR A 232 10.21 -4.42 -23.56
N HIS A 233 10.91 -5.50 -23.92
CA HIS A 233 12.12 -5.49 -24.77
C HIS A 233 11.81 -5.56 -26.28
N ALA A 234 10.53 -5.68 -26.69
CA ALA A 234 10.16 -5.84 -28.10
C ALA A 234 10.03 -4.52 -28.88
N SER A 235 9.71 -3.40 -28.21
CA SER A 235 9.64 -2.05 -28.77
C SER A 235 9.60 -1.00 -27.66
N ASP A 236 9.98 0.25 -27.97
CA ASP A 236 9.97 1.37 -27.01
C ASP A 236 8.56 1.80 -26.57
N ALA A 237 7.53 1.49 -27.37
CA ALA A 237 6.12 1.66 -27.01
C ALA A 237 5.70 0.68 -25.89
N ASN A 238 6.24 -0.55 -25.91
CA ASN A 238 5.93 -1.57 -24.91
C ASN A 238 6.71 -1.38 -23.60
N ARG A 239 7.72 -0.49 -23.55
CA ARG A 239 8.69 -0.37 -22.44
C ARG A 239 8.04 -0.17 -21.06
N LEU A 240 6.83 0.39 -21.01
CA LEU A 240 6.11 0.71 -19.77
C LEU A 240 5.00 -0.30 -19.40
N TRP A 241 4.88 -1.41 -20.14
CA TRP A 241 3.94 -2.48 -19.82
C TRP A 241 4.21 -3.06 -18.43
N ARG A 242 3.17 -3.18 -17.60
CA ARG A 242 3.26 -3.70 -16.21
C ARG A 242 2.91 -5.18 -16.09
N LYS A 243 1.75 -5.57 -16.64
CA LYS A 243 1.01 -6.80 -16.31
C LYS A 243 1.59 -8.06 -16.97
N ASN A 244 1.03 -9.25 -16.73
CA ASN A 244 1.35 -10.44 -17.55
C ASN A 244 0.77 -10.30 -18.99
N LEU A 245 1.02 -11.26 -19.88
CA LEU A 245 0.47 -11.25 -21.25
C LEU A 245 -0.79 -12.12 -21.40
N ARG A 246 -1.71 -12.07 -20.42
CA ARG A 246 -3.05 -12.65 -20.57
C ARG A 246 -3.87 -11.85 -21.58
N ASP A 247 -4.12 -12.47 -22.72
CA ASP A 247 -5.27 -12.14 -23.57
C ASP A 247 -6.55 -12.35 -22.73
N VAL A 248 -7.24 -11.26 -22.39
CA VAL A 248 -8.47 -11.23 -21.58
C VAL A 248 -9.70 -11.20 -22.48
N ASN A 249 -9.61 -10.52 -23.63
CA ASN A 249 -10.76 -10.27 -24.50
C ASN A 249 -11.03 -11.43 -25.51
N GLY A 250 -10.02 -12.24 -25.81
CA GLY A 250 -10.06 -13.40 -26.71
C GLY A 250 -9.73 -13.13 -28.19
N ASP A 251 -9.21 -11.96 -28.55
CA ASP A 251 -8.94 -11.56 -29.94
C ASP A 251 -7.54 -11.95 -30.47
N GLY A 252 -6.62 -12.32 -29.58
CA GLY A 252 -5.26 -12.77 -29.90
C GLY A 252 -4.19 -11.67 -30.03
N VAL A 253 -4.55 -10.40 -29.85
CA VAL A 253 -3.65 -9.27 -29.66
C VAL A 253 -3.28 -9.17 -28.16
N ILE A 254 -2.47 -8.18 -27.77
CA ILE A 254 -2.31 -7.73 -26.38
C ILE A 254 -2.30 -6.20 -26.41
N GLY A 255 -3.22 -5.56 -25.69
CA GLY A 255 -3.31 -4.09 -25.60
C GLY A 255 -4.12 -3.62 -24.38
N THR A 256 -4.82 -2.48 -24.47
CA THR A 256 -5.70 -1.98 -23.40
C THR A 256 -6.75 -3.03 -23.03
N GLY A 257 -6.79 -3.40 -21.75
CA GLY A 257 -7.72 -4.40 -21.23
C GLY A 257 -7.13 -5.80 -21.09
N ASP A 258 -5.96 -6.06 -21.67
CA ASP A 258 -5.23 -7.30 -21.50
C ASP A 258 -4.23 -7.24 -20.33
N GLY A 259 -3.77 -8.40 -19.91
CA GLY A 259 -2.85 -8.60 -18.80
C GLY A 259 -3.51 -8.47 -17.44
N VAL A 260 -3.03 -9.28 -16.50
CA VAL A 260 -3.39 -9.24 -15.07
C VAL A 260 -2.19 -8.74 -14.27
N ASP A 261 -2.43 -7.92 -13.25
CA ASP A 261 -1.40 -7.54 -12.29
C ASP A 261 -1.12 -8.72 -11.35
N LEU A 262 0.04 -9.34 -11.52
CA LEU A 262 0.46 -10.48 -10.72
C LEU A 262 0.60 -10.13 -9.23
N ASN A 263 0.89 -8.88 -8.88
CA ASN A 263 0.94 -8.42 -7.49
C ASN A 263 -0.41 -7.92 -6.96
N ARG A 264 -1.52 -8.25 -7.66
CA ARG A 264 -2.91 -8.13 -7.19
C ARG A 264 -3.71 -9.43 -7.38
N ASN A 265 -3.05 -10.51 -7.82
CA ASN A 265 -3.70 -11.77 -8.18
C ASN A 265 -3.58 -12.87 -7.11
N PHE A 266 -2.78 -12.69 -6.05
CA PHE A 266 -2.63 -13.68 -4.99
C PHE A 266 -3.90 -13.81 -4.13
N ALA A 267 -4.14 -14.98 -3.55
CA ALA A 267 -5.41 -15.27 -2.85
C ALA A 267 -5.59 -14.64 -1.45
N TYR A 268 -4.58 -13.98 -0.87
CA TYR A 268 -4.75 -13.30 0.43
C TYR A 268 -5.39 -11.94 0.20
N LYS A 269 -6.51 -11.66 0.87
CA LYS A 269 -7.29 -10.41 0.74
C LYS A 269 -7.66 -10.05 -0.71
N TRP A 270 -7.67 -11.01 -1.65
CA TRP A 270 -7.97 -10.76 -3.06
C TRP A 270 -9.34 -10.11 -3.22
N GLY A 271 -9.39 -8.88 -3.76
CA GLY A 271 -10.65 -8.14 -3.90
C GLY A 271 -11.37 -7.96 -2.56
N TYR A 272 -10.63 -7.70 -1.48
CA TYR A 272 -11.22 -7.40 -0.17
C TYR A 272 -12.15 -6.17 -0.22
N ASP A 273 -11.77 -5.20 -1.05
CA ASP A 273 -12.54 -4.07 -1.56
C ASP A 273 -12.08 -3.76 -3.00
N ASP A 274 -12.67 -2.74 -3.62
CA ASP A 274 -12.22 -2.13 -4.88
C ASP A 274 -11.20 -0.99 -4.68
N GLU A 275 -10.49 -1.02 -3.55
CA GLU A 275 -9.33 -0.17 -3.27
C GLU A 275 -8.03 -0.95 -3.48
N GLY A 276 -6.96 -0.27 -3.92
CA GLY A 276 -5.63 -0.89 -4.15
C GLY A 276 -5.51 -1.86 -5.34
N SER A 277 -6.60 -2.50 -5.74
CA SER A 277 -6.71 -3.39 -6.90
C SER A 277 -8.05 -3.14 -7.61
N SER A 278 -8.13 -3.43 -8.91
CA SER A 278 -9.35 -3.15 -9.69
C SER A 278 -9.98 -4.43 -10.25
N PRO A 279 -11.32 -4.54 -10.31
CA PRO A 279 -12.02 -5.59 -11.07
C PRO A 279 -12.09 -5.28 -12.58
N ASN A 280 -11.69 -4.08 -13.03
CA ASN A 280 -11.75 -3.67 -14.43
C ASN A 280 -10.48 -4.09 -15.19
N PRO A 281 -10.57 -4.89 -16.28
CA PRO A 281 -9.43 -5.30 -17.09
C PRO A 281 -8.57 -4.15 -17.65
N THR A 282 -9.15 -2.98 -17.91
CA THR A 282 -8.41 -1.82 -18.43
C THR A 282 -7.58 -1.08 -17.36
N SER A 283 -7.63 -1.51 -16.10
CA SER A 283 -6.72 -1.03 -15.06
C SER A 283 -5.33 -1.69 -15.17
N GLU A 284 -4.30 -0.91 -14.86
CA GLU A 284 -2.94 -1.41 -14.58
C GLU A 284 -2.88 -2.26 -13.30
N THR A 285 -3.86 -2.11 -12.40
CA THR A 285 -4.02 -2.88 -11.15
C THR A 285 -5.10 -3.96 -11.25
N TYR A 286 -5.44 -4.43 -12.46
CA TYR A 286 -6.47 -5.46 -12.66
C TYR A 286 -6.12 -6.76 -11.92
N ARG A 287 -6.95 -7.14 -10.93
CA ARG A 287 -6.73 -8.29 -10.04
C ARG A 287 -6.92 -9.67 -10.69
N GLY A 288 -7.36 -9.72 -11.95
CA GLY A 288 -7.70 -10.94 -12.69
C GLY A 288 -9.13 -11.41 -12.45
N ALA A 289 -9.49 -12.55 -13.04
CA ALA A 289 -10.85 -13.10 -12.99
C ALA A 289 -11.14 -13.93 -11.72
N GLY A 290 -10.18 -14.04 -10.80
CA GLY A 290 -10.28 -14.79 -9.56
C GLY A 290 -8.94 -14.88 -8.82
N PRO A 291 -8.94 -15.24 -7.53
CA PRO A 291 -7.71 -15.42 -6.76
C PRO A 291 -6.86 -16.56 -7.34
N ASN A 292 -5.56 -16.30 -7.51
CA ASN A 292 -4.59 -17.14 -8.20
C ASN A 292 -5.04 -17.54 -9.64
N SER A 293 -5.70 -16.66 -10.41
CA SER A 293 -6.11 -16.98 -11.79
C SER A 293 -4.93 -17.24 -12.73
N GLU A 294 -3.79 -16.59 -12.50
CA GLU A 294 -2.67 -16.60 -13.44
C GLU A 294 -1.65 -17.73 -13.18
N PRO A 295 -1.10 -18.33 -14.24
CA PRO A 295 -0.15 -19.44 -14.11
C PRO A 295 1.19 -18.98 -13.50
N GLU A 296 1.57 -17.70 -13.63
CA GLU A 296 2.71 -17.12 -12.92
C GLU A 296 2.46 -17.09 -11.40
N THR A 297 1.31 -16.58 -10.95
CA THR A 297 0.90 -16.53 -9.54
C THR A 297 0.83 -17.94 -8.94
N GLN A 298 0.20 -18.89 -9.65
CA GLN A 298 0.12 -20.29 -9.25
C GLN A 298 1.51 -20.95 -9.14
N ALA A 299 2.43 -20.62 -10.05
CA ALA A 299 3.80 -21.15 -10.02
C ALA A 299 4.60 -20.61 -8.83
N LEU A 300 4.45 -19.33 -8.49
CA LEU A 300 5.05 -18.72 -7.30
C LEU A 300 4.49 -19.32 -6.02
N ASP A 301 3.16 -19.42 -5.89
CA ASP A 301 2.50 -20.01 -4.73
C ASP A 301 2.93 -21.47 -4.50
N ALA A 302 2.80 -22.30 -5.54
CA ALA A 302 3.22 -23.70 -5.48
C ALA A 302 4.72 -23.85 -5.19
N PHE A 303 5.56 -22.91 -5.63
CA PHE A 303 6.98 -22.88 -5.31
C PHE A 303 7.25 -22.52 -3.85
N GLN A 304 6.60 -21.48 -3.32
CA GLN A 304 6.72 -21.08 -1.92
C GLN A 304 6.33 -22.24 -1.00
N LYS A 305 5.14 -22.82 -1.22
CA LYS A 305 4.64 -24.01 -0.50
C LYS A 305 5.55 -25.24 -0.62
N ARG A 306 6.21 -25.44 -1.77
CA ARG A 306 7.13 -26.58 -2.01
C ARG A 306 8.45 -26.46 -1.26
N ILE A 307 8.97 -25.26 -1.07
CA ILE A 307 10.27 -25.03 -0.43
C ILE A 307 10.14 -24.83 1.08
N GLY A 308 9.09 -24.14 1.55
CA GLY A 308 9.01 -23.70 2.95
C GLY A 308 10.06 -22.64 3.25
N PHE A 309 10.01 -21.53 2.51
CA PHE A 309 10.90 -20.40 2.73
C PHE A 309 10.69 -19.78 4.12
N THR A 310 11.76 -19.21 4.67
CA THR A 310 11.78 -18.58 6.00
C THR A 310 11.74 -17.06 5.89
N TYR A 311 12.41 -16.51 4.88
CA TYR A 311 12.38 -15.09 4.52
C TYR A 311 12.40 -14.91 3.00
N GLY A 312 11.82 -13.81 2.53
CA GLY A 312 11.81 -13.40 1.13
C GLY A 312 12.19 -11.94 0.95
N ILE A 313 12.69 -11.59 -0.23
CA ILE A 313 12.71 -10.22 -0.74
C ILE A 313 12.11 -10.24 -2.14
N ASN A 314 11.12 -9.39 -2.39
CA ASN A 314 10.47 -9.17 -3.66
C ASN A 314 10.84 -7.78 -4.18
N TYR A 315 11.86 -7.71 -5.05
CA TYR A 315 12.34 -6.43 -5.58
C TYR A 315 11.37 -5.86 -6.62
N HIS A 316 10.88 -4.67 -6.31
CA HIS A 316 10.06 -3.83 -7.18
C HIS A 316 10.78 -2.49 -7.45
N SER A 317 10.22 -1.65 -8.31
CA SER A 317 10.70 -0.28 -8.51
C SER A 317 9.55 0.59 -9.04
N ALA A 318 9.41 1.86 -8.70
CA ALA A 318 10.41 2.70 -8.03
C ALA A 318 9.79 3.71 -7.05
N ALA A 319 10.38 3.82 -5.86
CA ALA A 319 10.01 4.80 -4.82
C ALA A 319 11.09 5.06 -3.75
N GLU A 320 12.19 4.29 -3.71
CA GLU A 320 13.18 4.33 -2.62
C GLU A 320 12.59 3.94 -1.24
N LEU A 321 12.00 2.74 -1.13
CA LEU A 321 11.33 2.27 0.09
C LEU A 321 11.74 0.86 0.51
N ILE A 322 11.48 0.49 1.78
CA ILE A 322 11.53 -0.89 2.27
C ILE A 322 10.19 -1.24 2.92
N LEU A 323 9.30 -1.85 2.14
CA LEU A 323 7.94 -2.18 2.54
C LEU A 323 7.87 -3.56 3.21
N TYR A 324 6.91 -3.71 4.13
CA TYR A 324 6.57 -4.95 4.82
C TYR A 324 5.09 -4.94 5.25
N GLY A 325 4.52 -6.12 5.54
CA GLY A 325 3.08 -6.27 5.78
C GLY A 325 2.54 -5.41 6.93
N VAL A 326 1.27 -4.98 6.90
CA VAL A 326 0.21 -5.36 5.94
C VAL A 326 0.08 -4.41 4.74
N GLY A 327 -0.44 -4.92 3.62
CA GLY A 327 -0.86 -4.08 2.47
C GLY A 327 -2.26 -3.50 2.60
N TRP A 328 -3.19 -4.21 3.25
CA TRP A 328 -4.64 -4.05 3.04
C TRP A 328 -5.38 -3.13 4.01
N GLN A 329 -4.72 -2.50 4.99
CA GLN A 329 -5.34 -1.52 5.90
C GLN A 329 -4.27 -0.61 6.51
N VAL A 330 -4.42 0.71 6.40
CA VAL A 330 -3.39 1.66 6.85
C VAL A 330 -3.13 1.62 8.36
N ALA A 331 -1.90 1.96 8.76
CA ALA A 331 -1.48 2.08 10.17
C ALA A 331 -1.87 0.86 11.05
N THR A 332 -1.77 -0.35 10.51
CA THR A 332 -2.18 -1.60 11.16
C THR A 332 -0.97 -2.40 11.62
N HIS A 333 -0.49 -2.08 12.83
CA HIS A 333 0.66 -2.76 13.42
C HIS A 333 0.42 -4.26 13.62
N THR A 334 1.44 -5.08 13.30
CA THR A 334 1.42 -6.53 13.43
C THR A 334 2.37 -7.00 14.55
N PRO A 335 2.19 -8.22 15.10
CA PRO A 335 3.17 -8.78 16.03
C PRO A 335 4.57 -8.93 15.43
N ASP A 336 4.68 -9.20 14.12
CA ASP A 336 5.97 -9.40 13.42
C ASP A 336 6.65 -8.09 12.98
N ASP A 337 6.05 -6.91 13.16
CA ASP A 337 6.71 -5.60 12.99
C ASP A 337 8.07 -5.58 13.72
N VAL A 338 8.13 -6.23 14.89
CA VAL A 338 9.31 -6.37 15.75
C VAL A 338 10.49 -7.10 15.05
N VAL A 339 10.26 -7.90 14.00
CA VAL A 339 11.32 -8.44 13.12
C VAL A 339 11.48 -7.65 11.82
N TYR A 340 10.42 -7.06 11.29
CA TYR A 340 10.47 -6.24 10.08
C TYR A 340 11.28 -4.95 10.31
N GLU A 341 10.91 -4.12 11.30
CA GLU A 341 11.68 -2.93 11.75
C GLU A 341 13.15 -3.26 12.01
N ALA A 342 13.40 -4.37 12.71
CA ALA A 342 14.75 -4.78 13.09
C ALA A 342 15.63 -5.13 11.88
N LEU A 343 15.04 -5.55 10.75
CA LEU A 343 15.74 -5.85 9.50
C LEU A 343 15.79 -4.67 8.53
N ALA A 344 14.71 -3.90 8.42
CA ALA A 344 14.56 -2.80 7.48
C ALA A 344 15.16 -1.48 7.98
N GLY A 345 15.33 -1.31 9.29
CA GLY A 345 15.85 -0.08 9.91
C GLY A 345 14.74 0.88 10.36
N THR A 346 15.14 2.11 10.69
CA THR A 346 14.22 3.23 10.94
C THR A 346 14.37 4.28 9.84
N PRO A 347 13.44 5.24 9.67
CA PRO A 347 13.57 6.32 8.71
C PRO A 347 14.89 7.12 8.80
N GLU A 348 15.49 7.24 9.98
CA GLU A 348 16.77 7.93 10.19
C GLU A 348 18.00 7.04 9.99
N ASN A 349 17.81 5.71 9.93
CA ASN A 349 18.88 4.71 9.82
C ASN A 349 18.37 3.45 9.08
N PRO A 350 18.04 3.58 7.77
CA PRO A 350 17.50 2.49 6.97
C PRO A 350 18.55 1.45 6.59
N ALA A 351 18.12 0.19 6.43
CA ALA A 351 19.00 -0.92 6.08
C ALA A 351 19.53 -0.87 4.64
N ILE A 352 18.89 -0.05 3.78
CA ILE A 352 19.35 0.35 2.46
C ILE A 352 19.48 1.89 2.47
N PRO A 353 20.70 2.44 2.35
CA PRO A 353 20.91 3.89 2.37
C PRO A 353 20.10 4.63 1.31
N GLY A 354 19.37 5.65 1.73
CA GLY A 354 18.50 6.47 0.88
C GLY A 354 17.04 6.04 0.85
N TYR A 355 16.70 4.82 1.29
CA TYR A 355 15.31 4.35 1.30
C TYR A 355 14.56 4.64 2.60
N HIS A 356 13.23 4.74 2.56
CA HIS A 356 12.36 4.84 3.75
C HIS A 356 11.70 3.49 4.13
N PRO A 357 11.88 2.96 5.35
CA PRO A 357 11.21 1.73 5.81
C PRO A 357 9.82 2.02 6.40
N GLN A 358 8.76 1.41 5.87
CA GLN A 358 7.36 1.63 6.30
C GLN A 358 6.46 0.42 6.06
N VAL A 359 5.25 0.43 6.61
CA VAL A 359 4.22 -0.60 6.35
C VAL A 359 3.68 -0.43 4.94
N SER A 360 3.46 -1.52 4.20
CA SER A 360 3.05 -1.50 2.78
C SER A 360 1.80 -0.65 2.53
N SER A 361 0.82 -0.68 3.44
CA SER A 361 -0.40 0.14 3.35
C SER A 361 -0.15 1.66 3.44
N GLU A 362 0.97 2.10 4.01
CA GLU A 362 1.33 3.53 4.15
C GLU A 362 1.85 4.12 2.83
N LEU A 363 2.19 3.25 1.86
CA LEU A 363 2.35 3.57 0.44
C LEU A 363 0.97 3.93 -0.15
N TYR A 364 0.07 2.95 -0.09
CA TYR A 364 -1.38 2.99 -0.30
C TYR A 364 -1.95 1.60 0.02
N THR A 365 -3.25 1.52 0.28
CA THR A 365 -3.99 0.25 0.46
C THR A 365 -3.76 -0.68 -0.73
N THR A 366 -3.40 -1.95 -0.50
CA THR A 366 -3.17 -2.97 -1.52
C THR A 366 -3.79 -4.30 -1.11
N ASN A 367 -4.38 -5.02 -2.07
CA ASN A 367 -5.04 -6.29 -1.81
C ASN A 367 -4.76 -7.31 -2.95
N GLY A 368 -4.63 -8.59 -2.61
CA GLY A 368 -4.22 -9.65 -3.54
C GLY A 368 -2.70 -9.71 -3.81
N GLU A 369 -1.90 -9.21 -2.89
CA GLU A 369 -0.46 -8.99 -3.04
C GLU A 369 0.43 -10.17 -2.63
N ALA A 370 1.67 -10.19 -3.13
CA ALA A 370 2.61 -11.30 -2.91
C ALA A 370 3.08 -11.42 -1.46
N ASP A 371 3.24 -10.30 -0.75
CA ASP A 371 3.91 -10.27 0.55
C ASP A 371 3.01 -10.77 1.70
N GLY A 372 1.77 -10.28 1.82
CA GLY A 372 0.82 -10.80 2.80
C GLY A 372 0.33 -12.21 2.46
N HIS A 373 0.29 -12.60 1.17
CA HIS A 373 0.06 -14.00 0.79
C HIS A 373 1.23 -14.91 1.20
N ALA A 374 2.47 -14.47 0.95
CA ALA A 374 3.67 -15.17 1.39
C ALA A 374 3.65 -15.38 2.91
N ALA A 375 3.36 -14.32 3.67
CA ALA A 375 3.28 -14.41 5.13
C ALA A 375 2.14 -15.32 5.59
N ASN A 376 0.88 -14.94 5.31
CA ASN A 376 -0.29 -15.51 5.96
C ASN A 376 -0.75 -16.86 5.39
N VAL A 377 -0.47 -17.14 4.12
CA VAL A 377 -0.83 -18.43 3.49
C VAL A 377 0.35 -19.41 3.46
N ASN A 378 1.59 -18.90 3.28
CA ASN A 378 2.75 -19.74 3.01
C ASN A 378 3.83 -19.75 4.12
N GLY A 379 3.68 -18.93 5.17
CA GLY A 379 4.61 -18.89 6.31
C GLY A 379 5.95 -18.22 6.02
N LEU A 380 5.98 -17.34 5.02
CA LEU A 380 7.16 -16.67 4.48
C LEU A 380 7.11 -15.16 4.79
N ALA A 381 7.89 -14.69 5.76
CA ALA A 381 8.04 -13.25 5.99
C ALA A 381 8.78 -12.61 4.80
N MET A 382 8.14 -11.67 4.10
CA MET A 382 8.67 -11.05 2.88
C MET A 382 8.76 -9.53 3.04
N PHE A 383 9.72 -8.94 2.33
CA PHE A 383 9.88 -7.49 2.20
C PHE A 383 9.78 -7.12 0.72
N THR A 384 9.23 -5.95 0.42
CA THR A 384 9.26 -5.35 -0.91
C THR A 384 10.10 -4.06 -0.88
N PRO A 385 11.37 -4.10 -1.31
CA PRO A 385 12.14 -2.90 -1.57
C PRO A 385 11.71 -2.30 -2.92
N GLU A 386 11.21 -1.07 -2.87
CA GLU A 386 10.96 -0.27 -4.07
C GLU A 386 12.25 0.47 -4.42
N MET A 387 12.90 0.08 -5.52
CA MET A 387 14.22 0.60 -5.88
C MET A 387 14.21 2.07 -6.35
N SER A 388 15.37 2.67 -6.57
CA SER A 388 15.45 4.07 -7.01
C SER A 388 14.75 4.36 -8.32
N THR A 389 14.12 5.54 -8.38
CA THR A 389 13.55 6.14 -9.59
C THR A 389 14.64 6.53 -10.57
N CYS A 390 14.30 6.69 -11.86
CA CYS A 390 15.23 7.22 -12.86
C CYS A 390 15.88 8.56 -12.41
N GLN A 391 15.08 9.42 -11.78
CA GLN A 391 15.47 10.76 -11.36
C GLN A 391 16.44 10.71 -10.18
N SER A 392 16.18 9.90 -9.16
CA SER A 392 17.09 9.70 -8.01
C SER A 392 18.40 9.03 -8.45
N ALA A 393 18.32 7.99 -9.29
CA ALA A 393 19.49 7.32 -9.87
C ALA A 393 20.37 8.28 -10.69
N SER A 394 19.77 9.08 -11.58
CA SER A 394 20.51 10.08 -12.38
C SER A 394 21.13 11.18 -11.51
N ASN A 395 20.46 11.56 -10.41
CA ASN A 395 20.96 12.58 -9.48
C ASN A 395 22.08 12.06 -8.55
N ALA A 396 22.32 10.74 -8.49
CA ALA A 396 23.38 10.16 -7.66
C ALA A 396 24.79 10.51 -8.15
N ASP A 397 24.98 10.75 -9.47
CA ASP A 397 26.16 11.45 -10.01
C ASP A 397 25.76 12.56 -10.97
N PRO A 398 25.68 13.83 -10.51
CA PRO A 398 25.34 14.99 -11.35
C PRO A 398 26.34 15.32 -12.48
N ASN A 399 27.42 14.55 -12.63
CA ASN A 399 28.42 14.69 -13.69
C ASN A 399 28.26 13.64 -14.80
N ASP A 400 27.26 12.77 -14.70
CA ASP A 400 27.00 11.69 -15.64
C ASP A 400 26.42 12.19 -16.98
N GLU A 401 26.34 11.29 -17.97
CA GLU A 401 25.68 11.59 -19.25
C GLU A 401 24.15 11.49 -19.13
N TRP A 402 23.66 10.61 -18.24
CA TRP A 402 22.26 10.50 -17.82
C TRP A 402 21.84 11.64 -16.89
N LYS A 403 20.58 12.09 -17.01
CA LYS A 403 20.07 13.29 -16.31
C LYS A 403 18.61 13.12 -15.93
N ALA A 404 18.24 13.57 -14.74
CA ALA A 404 16.86 13.51 -14.24
C ALA A 404 15.85 14.29 -15.12
N SER A 405 16.30 15.25 -15.95
CA SER A 405 15.47 15.94 -16.95
C SER A 405 15.06 15.06 -18.13
N ASP A 406 15.79 13.97 -18.37
CA ASP A 406 15.70 13.11 -19.55
C ASP A 406 15.06 11.75 -19.21
N CYS A 407 14.56 11.60 -17.99
CA CYS A 407 13.73 10.47 -17.58
C CYS A 407 12.38 10.51 -18.32
N ARG A 408 12.11 9.51 -19.16
CA ARG A 408 10.79 9.31 -19.77
C ARG A 408 9.76 8.91 -18.71
N SER A 409 10.17 8.13 -17.71
CA SER A 409 9.35 7.68 -16.58
C SER A 409 10.22 7.40 -15.35
N ILE A 410 9.65 7.43 -14.14
CA ILE A 410 10.30 6.93 -12.92
C ILE A 410 10.79 5.48 -13.05
N PHE A 411 10.07 4.64 -13.82
CA PHE A 411 10.40 3.23 -14.07
C PHE A 411 11.50 3.03 -15.14
N THR A 412 11.98 4.10 -15.78
CA THR A 412 13.02 4.07 -16.82
C THR A 412 14.41 4.29 -16.21
N PHE A 413 14.82 3.42 -15.29
CA PHE A 413 16.15 3.46 -14.67
C PHE A 413 17.27 3.52 -15.74
N PRO A 414 18.31 4.38 -15.59
CA PRO A 414 19.44 4.49 -16.51
C PRO A 414 20.12 3.17 -16.89
N ASP A 415 20.34 2.91 -18.18
CA ASP A 415 21.07 1.74 -18.69
C ASP A 415 22.59 1.98 -18.66
N ASP A 416 23.10 2.27 -17.46
CA ASP A 416 24.51 2.58 -17.16
C ASP A 416 25.05 1.62 -16.08
N GLU A 417 26.17 0.94 -16.36
CA GLU A 417 26.76 -0.07 -15.48
C GLU A 417 27.13 0.51 -14.11
N LYS A 418 27.55 1.79 -14.05
CA LYS A 418 28.04 2.46 -12.84
C LYS A 418 26.89 2.86 -11.91
N LEU A 419 25.75 3.32 -12.43
CA LEU A 419 24.54 3.65 -11.67
C LEU A 419 23.85 2.34 -11.22
N ILE A 420 23.70 1.37 -12.11
CA ILE A 420 23.17 0.02 -11.77
C ILE A 420 24.04 -0.65 -10.69
N GLN A 421 25.37 -0.52 -10.78
CA GLN A 421 26.29 -1.11 -9.79
C GLN A 421 26.30 -0.37 -8.44
N GLN A 422 26.05 0.94 -8.41
CA GLN A 422 25.82 1.68 -7.16
C GLN A 422 24.51 1.23 -6.48
N GLU A 423 23.45 1.11 -7.26
CA GLU A 423 22.13 0.70 -6.80
C GLU A 423 22.13 -0.74 -6.25
N PHE A 424 22.82 -1.64 -6.95
CA PHE A 424 23.10 -2.98 -6.44
C PHE A 424 23.91 -2.94 -5.13
N ALA A 425 24.97 -2.12 -5.07
CA ALA A 425 25.87 -2.10 -3.91
C ALA A 425 25.18 -1.64 -2.62
N LYS A 426 24.27 -0.65 -2.68
CA LYS A 426 23.53 -0.17 -1.49
C LYS A 426 22.52 -1.19 -0.95
N ASN A 427 22.03 -2.10 -1.81
CA ASN A 427 21.07 -3.15 -1.46
C ASN A 427 21.72 -4.41 -0.82
N VAL A 428 22.99 -4.72 -1.11
CA VAL A 428 23.67 -5.94 -0.62
C VAL A 428 23.66 -6.11 0.93
N PRO A 429 23.90 -5.07 1.76
CA PRO A 429 23.93 -5.23 3.22
C PRO A 429 22.62 -5.77 3.80
N PHE A 430 21.48 -5.27 3.32
CA PHE A 430 20.14 -5.75 3.68
C PHE A 430 19.91 -7.18 3.18
N ALA A 431 20.21 -7.45 1.90
CA ALA A 431 20.02 -8.78 1.30
C ALA A 431 20.78 -9.90 2.04
N LEU A 432 22.03 -9.64 2.46
CA LEU A 432 22.83 -10.58 3.27
C LEU A 432 22.25 -10.78 4.68
N SER A 433 21.64 -9.74 5.25
CA SER A 433 21.06 -9.75 6.59
C SER A 433 19.77 -10.56 6.66
N VAL A 434 18.91 -10.47 5.66
CA VAL A 434 17.73 -11.35 5.49
C VAL A 434 18.15 -12.82 5.37
N ALA A 435 19.16 -13.13 4.55
CA ALA A 435 19.65 -14.51 4.36
C ALA A 435 20.37 -15.12 5.57
N GLU A 436 21.03 -14.32 6.40
CA GLU A 436 21.61 -14.78 7.66
C GLU A 436 20.52 -15.04 8.71
N SER A 437 19.49 -14.19 8.74
CA SER A 437 18.37 -14.25 9.69
C SER A 437 17.52 -15.52 9.54
N ALA A 438 17.38 -16.09 8.33
CA ALA A 438 16.66 -17.35 8.12
C ALA A 438 17.15 -18.50 9.01
N SER A 439 18.40 -18.50 9.48
CA SER A 439 18.92 -19.53 10.38
C SER A 439 18.47 -19.39 11.85
N HIS A 440 17.86 -18.26 12.21
CA HIS A 440 17.32 -17.92 13.53
C HIS A 440 16.29 -16.77 13.38
N PRO A 441 15.14 -17.03 12.74
CA PRO A 441 14.33 -15.97 12.13
C PRO A 441 13.57 -15.09 13.12
N ASP A 442 13.30 -15.63 14.30
CA ASP A 442 12.77 -14.90 15.45
C ASP A 442 13.79 -13.95 16.11
N ARG A 443 15.03 -13.94 15.60
CA ARG A 443 16.19 -13.18 16.09
C ARG A 443 17.04 -12.69 14.91
N PRO A 444 16.56 -11.72 14.11
CA PRO A 444 17.24 -11.24 12.91
C PRO A 444 18.64 -10.67 13.18
N SER A 445 19.49 -10.76 12.15
CA SER A 445 20.84 -10.17 12.10
C SER A 445 20.82 -8.91 11.23
N SER A 446 20.45 -7.78 11.84
CA SER A 446 20.34 -6.46 11.20
C SER A 446 21.67 -5.96 10.61
N SER A 447 21.63 -5.34 9.43
CA SER A 447 22.77 -4.56 8.87
C SER A 447 23.01 -3.25 9.63
N VAL A 448 21.97 -2.67 10.22
CA VAL A 448 22.00 -1.40 10.97
C VAL A 448 22.09 -1.59 12.49
N GLY A 449 22.28 -2.84 12.95
CA GLY A 449 22.56 -3.16 14.35
C GLY A 449 21.33 -3.19 15.28
N LEU A 450 20.12 -3.06 14.74
CA LEU A 450 18.87 -3.25 15.48
C LEU A 450 18.63 -4.71 15.86
N SER A 451 17.73 -4.95 16.81
CA SER A 451 17.41 -6.31 17.30
C SER A 451 15.96 -6.44 17.76
N ALA A 452 15.26 -7.45 17.24
CA ALA A 452 13.93 -7.83 17.70
C ALA A 452 13.92 -8.12 19.20
N ALA A 453 13.12 -7.38 19.96
CA ALA A 453 12.99 -7.53 21.41
C ALA A 453 12.42 -8.91 21.80
N ASP A 454 12.63 -9.35 23.04
CA ASP A 454 11.95 -10.58 23.54
C ASP A 454 10.46 -10.31 23.86
N PHE A 455 10.13 -9.05 24.20
CA PHE A 455 8.81 -8.54 24.57
C PHE A 455 8.66 -7.05 24.24
N THR A 456 7.48 -6.66 23.73
CA THR A 456 7.04 -5.26 23.55
C THR A 456 5.70 -5.07 24.29
N PRO A 457 5.71 -4.55 25.54
CA PRO A 457 4.50 -4.32 26.33
C PRO A 457 3.63 -3.18 25.80
N ALA A 458 2.30 -3.38 25.74
CA ALA A 458 1.35 -2.27 25.61
C ALA A 458 1.21 -1.59 26.99
N ALA A 459 1.80 -0.40 27.13
CA ALA A 459 2.00 0.25 28.43
C ALA A 459 1.16 1.54 28.55
N PHE A 460 0.09 1.47 29.34
CA PHE A 460 -0.77 2.62 29.67
C PHE A 460 -0.49 3.20 31.08
N PRO A 461 -0.76 4.51 31.32
CA PRO A 461 -0.51 5.15 32.61
C PRO A 461 -1.67 5.04 33.62
N VAL A 462 -2.88 4.70 33.16
CA VAL A 462 -4.11 4.71 33.98
C VAL A 462 -5.03 3.53 33.65
N SER A 463 -5.71 3.04 34.67
CA SER A 463 -6.78 2.03 34.64
C SER A 463 -7.97 2.56 35.43
N TYR A 464 -9.16 1.98 35.29
CA TYR A 464 -10.32 2.32 36.12
C TYR A 464 -10.75 1.17 37.04
N SER A 465 -11.01 1.47 38.33
CA SER A 465 -11.63 0.51 39.25
C SER A 465 -13.09 0.30 38.87
N ARG A 466 -13.52 -0.95 38.65
CA ARG A 466 -14.90 -1.25 38.21
C ARG A 466 -15.52 -2.54 38.76
N GLY A 467 -14.86 -3.29 39.65
CA GLY A 467 -15.30 -4.62 40.07
C GLY A 467 -14.98 -5.72 39.07
N ALA A 468 -14.06 -5.47 38.13
CA ALA A 468 -13.65 -6.42 37.09
C ALA A 468 -12.19 -6.18 36.69
N ASP A 469 -11.48 -7.27 36.43
CA ASP A 469 -10.03 -7.31 36.22
C ASP A 469 -9.57 -6.51 34.97
N GLN A 470 -8.44 -5.82 35.08
CA GLN A 470 -7.82 -5.03 34.01
C GLN A 470 -7.04 -5.95 33.06
N GLU A 471 -7.35 -5.91 31.77
CA GLU A 471 -6.57 -6.62 30.76
C GLU A 471 -5.26 -5.88 30.42
N VAL A 472 -4.18 -6.62 30.24
CA VAL A 472 -2.88 -6.12 29.79
C VAL A 472 -2.35 -7.00 28.67
N SER A 473 -1.70 -6.40 27.67
CA SER A 473 -1.14 -7.10 26.52
C SER A 473 0.36 -6.88 26.30
N VAL A 474 0.97 -7.80 25.57
CA VAL A 474 2.38 -7.78 25.18
C VAL A 474 2.57 -8.53 23.87
N VAL A 475 3.23 -7.91 22.90
CA VAL A 475 3.77 -8.63 21.74
C VAL A 475 5.02 -9.39 22.21
N ALA A 476 5.05 -10.70 22.03
CA ALA A 476 6.12 -11.56 22.56
C ALA A 476 6.50 -12.66 21.58
N ARG A 477 7.80 -12.98 21.51
CA ARG A 477 8.34 -13.98 20.58
C ARG A 477 7.69 -15.35 20.78
N LYS A 478 7.14 -15.95 19.73
CA LYS A 478 6.43 -17.25 19.78
C LYS A 478 7.29 -18.37 20.36
N SER A 479 8.59 -18.42 20.05
CA SER A 479 9.52 -19.48 20.51
C SER A 479 9.86 -19.48 22.01
N LEU A 480 9.53 -18.42 22.75
CA LEU A 480 9.69 -18.36 24.21
C LEU A 480 8.68 -19.27 24.91
N ARG A 481 9.13 -19.97 25.96
CA ARG A 481 8.33 -20.89 26.77
C ARG A 481 7.84 -20.22 28.04
N ASP A 482 6.81 -20.80 28.65
CA ASP A 482 6.38 -20.46 30.01
C ASP A 482 6.19 -18.94 30.18
N LYS A 483 5.47 -18.36 29.22
CA LYS A 483 5.17 -16.94 29.14
C LYS A 483 4.19 -16.56 30.26
N GLU A 484 4.58 -15.63 31.11
CA GLU A 484 3.85 -15.22 32.31
C GLU A 484 3.71 -13.70 32.41
N LEU A 485 2.53 -13.26 32.85
CA LEU A 485 2.33 -11.94 33.46
C LEU A 485 2.82 -12.02 34.91
N LYS A 486 3.63 -11.04 35.32
CA LYS A 486 4.00 -10.75 36.70
C LYS A 486 3.51 -9.34 37.06
N TYR A 487 2.87 -9.16 38.22
CA TYR A 487 2.47 -7.84 38.67
C TYR A 487 2.56 -7.66 40.20
N ARG A 488 2.54 -6.40 40.64
CA ARG A 488 2.50 -6.00 42.05
C ARG A 488 1.60 -4.81 42.25
N VAL A 489 0.71 -4.88 43.25
CA VAL A 489 -0.07 -3.72 43.72
C VAL A 489 0.67 -3.07 44.88
N ASN A 490 0.89 -1.75 44.82
CA ASN A 490 1.50 -0.91 45.86
C ASN A 490 2.84 -1.43 46.42
N GLY A 491 3.65 -2.10 45.59
CA GLY A 491 4.93 -2.69 46.01
C GLY A 491 4.81 -3.95 46.88
N GLY A 492 3.62 -4.56 46.95
CA GLY A 492 3.35 -5.79 47.68
C GLY A 492 3.94 -7.06 47.04
N ARG A 493 3.31 -8.20 47.36
CA ARG A 493 3.67 -9.52 46.79
C ARG A 493 3.58 -9.50 45.26
N THR A 494 4.52 -10.19 44.60
CA THR A 494 4.36 -10.53 43.17
C THR A 494 3.24 -11.56 43.05
N GLU A 495 2.20 -11.23 42.30
CA GLU A 495 1.24 -12.18 41.78
C GLU A 495 1.60 -12.51 40.32
N ASP A 496 1.23 -13.71 39.87
CA ASP A 496 1.54 -14.19 38.54
C ASP A 496 0.49 -15.10 37.91
N MET A 497 0.53 -15.19 36.58
CA MET A 497 -0.30 -16.09 35.78
C MET A 497 0.27 -16.32 34.38
N ALA A 498 -0.05 -17.46 33.79
CA ALA A 498 0.28 -17.76 32.40
C ALA A 498 -0.44 -16.81 31.42
N LEU A 499 0.31 -16.33 30.43
CA LEU A 499 -0.20 -15.54 29.31
C LEU A 499 -0.99 -16.40 28.32
N LYS A 500 -1.99 -15.81 27.66
CA LYS A 500 -2.78 -16.44 26.60
C LYS A 500 -2.57 -15.70 25.27
N PRO A 501 -2.35 -16.38 24.13
CA PRO A 501 -2.37 -15.71 22.84
C PRO A 501 -3.72 -15.02 22.61
N TRP A 502 -3.69 -13.78 22.12
CA TRP A 502 -4.85 -13.15 21.52
C TRP A 502 -5.25 -13.89 20.23
N LYS A 503 -6.39 -13.54 19.64
CA LYS A 503 -6.96 -14.24 18.47
C LYS A 503 -7.35 -13.32 17.32
N GLY A 504 -6.95 -12.06 17.39
CA GLY A 504 -7.58 -10.99 16.61
C GLY A 504 -8.90 -10.56 17.25
N GLY A 505 -9.40 -9.43 16.75
CA GLY A 505 -10.73 -8.92 17.04
C GLY A 505 -11.69 -9.16 15.87
N GLU A 506 -12.71 -8.32 15.74
CA GLU A 506 -13.73 -8.42 14.69
C GLU A 506 -13.25 -7.94 13.30
N THR A 507 -12.19 -7.12 13.24
CA THR A 507 -11.67 -6.50 12.00
C THR A 507 -10.22 -6.89 11.70
N TYR A 508 -9.33 -6.93 12.70
CA TYR A 508 -7.89 -7.17 12.50
C TYR A 508 -7.22 -7.94 13.65
N GLY A 509 -6.02 -8.45 13.36
CA GLY A 509 -5.16 -9.18 14.29
C GLY A 509 -5.33 -10.70 14.24
N GLY A 510 -4.44 -11.44 14.91
CA GLY A 510 -4.42 -12.91 14.89
C GLY A 510 -3.71 -13.52 13.66
N GLU A 511 -3.66 -12.77 12.56
CA GLU A 511 -2.80 -12.96 11.37
C GLU A 511 -1.45 -12.21 11.55
N ASP A 512 -0.58 -12.21 10.53
CA ASP A 512 0.70 -11.49 10.45
C ASP A 512 1.63 -11.65 11.67
N ASN A 513 1.78 -12.91 12.11
CA ASN A 513 2.39 -13.26 13.39
C ASN A 513 3.27 -14.52 13.32
N LEU A 514 4.15 -14.67 12.34
CA LEU A 514 4.94 -15.89 12.14
C LEU A 514 5.93 -16.16 13.29
N TYR A 515 6.58 -15.13 13.81
CA TYR A 515 7.66 -15.24 14.79
C TYR A 515 7.32 -14.65 16.16
N PHE A 516 6.38 -13.72 16.21
CA PHE A 516 5.83 -13.05 17.39
C PHE A 516 4.32 -13.26 17.46
N ASP A 517 3.71 -12.99 18.62
CA ASP A 517 2.25 -12.99 18.81
C ASP A 517 1.88 -11.93 19.84
N GLU A 518 0.65 -11.41 19.80
CA GLU A 518 0.12 -10.70 20.96
C GLU A 518 -0.36 -11.72 22.01
N TYR A 519 0.03 -11.49 23.26
CA TYR A 519 -0.44 -12.24 24.41
C TYR A 519 -1.13 -11.31 25.42
N ARG A 520 -2.22 -11.79 26.02
CA ARG A 520 -2.98 -11.07 27.05
C ARG A 520 -3.12 -11.87 28.34
N ALA A 521 -3.29 -11.13 29.44
CA ALA A 521 -3.69 -11.65 30.76
C ALA A 521 -4.44 -10.55 31.54
N LYS A 522 -5.07 -10.92 32.66
CA LYS A 522 -5.90 -9.99 33.44
C LYS A 522 -5.32 -9.77 34.83
N VAL A 523 -4.87 -8.54 35.10
CA VAL A 523 -4.51 -8.08 36.44
C VAL A 523 -5.78 -7.93 37.27
N LYS A 524 -5.81 -8.53 38.46
CA LYS A 524 -6.97 -8.50 39.35
C LYS A 524 -7.38 -7.06 39.68
N ASP A 525 -8.69 -6.78 39.73
CA ASP A 525 -9.25 -5.46 40.06
C ASP A 525 -8.67 -4.87 41.36
N GLY A 526 -8.49 -3.53 41.36
CA GLY A 526 -7.82 -2.77 42.41
C GLY A 526 -8.63 -1.59 42.92
N GLY A 527 -8.20 -1.01 44.03
CA GLY A 527 -8.82 0.18 44.64
C GLY A 527 -8.37 1.48 43.97
N PRO A 528 -9.21 2.53 43.95
CA PRO A 528 -8.77 3.86 43.53
C PRO A 528 -7.54 4.35 44.30
N GLY A 529 -6.51 4.77 43.57
CA GLY A 529 -5.20 5.16 44.10
C GLY A 529 -4.13 4.06 44.04
N ASP A 530 -4.50 2.80 43.79
CA ASP A 530 -3.54 1.70 43.69
C ASP A 530 -2.58 1.88 42.51
N LYS A 531 -1.30 1.64 42.74
CA LYS A 531 -0.26 1.60 41.70
C LYS A 531 0.10 0.16 41.38
N VAL A 532 -0.05 -0.22 40.12
CA VAL A 532 0.20 -1.58 39.63
C VAL A 532 1.48 -1.59 38.80
N GLU A 533 2.57 -2.15 39.32
CA GLU A 533 3.78 -2.46 38.55
C GLU A 533 3.52 -3.74 37.74
N VAL A 534 3.71 -3.69 36.41
CA VAL A 534 3.48 -4.80 35.48
C VAL A 534 4.74 -5.11 34.68
N TRP A 535 5.05 -6.40 34.53
CA TRP A 535 6.07 -6.90 33.61
C TRP A 535 5.79 -8.34 33.18
N PHE A 536 6.45 -8.78 32.11
CA PHE A 536 6.27 -10.12 31.55
C PHE A 536 7.58 -10.91 31.63
N THR A 537 7.48 -12.21 31.87
CA THR A 537 8.63 -13.13 31.94
C THR A 537 8.40 -14.38 31.10
N ALA A 538 9.48 -15.00 30.64
CA ALA A 538 9.45 -16.27 29.91
C ALA A 538 10.81 -16.97 29.99
N GLU A 539 10.88 -18.23 29.56
CA GLU A 539 12.14 -18.94 29.37
C GLU A 539 12.54 -19.06 27.90
N THR A 540 13.83 -18.86 27.62
CA THR A 540 14.41 -19.25 26.33
C THR A 540 14.53 -20.78 26.20
N ARG A 541 14.73 -21.27 24.98
CA ARG A 541 14.96 -22.71 24.69
C ARG A 541 16.11 -23.35 25.49
N ASN A 542 17.02 -22.57 26.06
CA ASN A 542 18.14 -23.01 26.90
C ASN A 542 17.96 -22.72 28.41
N GLY A 543 16.73 -22.49 28.88
CA GLY A 543 16.42 -22.34 30.31
C GLY A 543 16.93 -21.04 30.94
N ARG A 544 17.06 -19.96 30.15
CA ARG A 544 17.40 -18.63 30.65
C ARG A 544 16.11 -17.80 30.74
N THR A 545 15.74 -17.38 31.95
CA THR A 545 14.65 -16.42 32.14
C THR A 545 14.96 -15.11 31.42
N VAL A 546 13.96 -14.56 30.75
CA VAL A 546 13.95 -13.23 30.12
C VAL A 546 12.78 -12.42 30.66
N SER A 547 12.90 -11.09 30.64
CA SER A 547 11.91 -10.16 31.20
C SER A 547 11.70 -8.99 30.26
N SER A 548 10.46 -8.50 30.15
CA SER A 548 10.17 -7.22 29.52
C SER A 548 10.73 -6.04 30.34
N LYS A 549 10.72 -4.84 29.74
CA LYS A 549 10.68 -3.59 30.52
C LYS A 549 9.43 -3.62 31.42
N ARG A 550 9.49 -2.96 32.57
CA ARG A 550 8.32 -2.78 33.44
C ARG A 550 7.60 -1.49 33.09
N PHE A 551 6.28 -1.48 33.28
CA PHE A 551 5.50 -0.25 33.32
C PHE A 551 4.69 -0.18 34.62
N THR A 552 4.03 0.95 34.87
CA THR A 552 3.18 1.12 36.05
C THR A 552 1.99 2.00 35.70
N TYR A 553 0.78 1.48 35.94
CA TYR A 553 -0.44 2.27 35.85
C TYR A 553 -0.98 2.60 37.24
N THR A 554 -1.77 3.69 37.33
CA THR A 554 -2.55 4.00 38.53
C THR A 554 -4.02 3.67 38.29
N VAL A 555 -4.65 2.98 39.25
CA VAL A 555 -6.09 2.73 39.24
C VAL A 555 -6.82 4.01 39.66
N ALA A 556 -7.58 4.61 38.76
CA ALA A 556 -8.44 5.75 39.04
C ALA A 556 -9.81 5.31 39.56
N GLU A 557 -10.47 6.18 40.34
CA GLU A 557 -11.90 6.05 40.58
C GLU A 557 -12.64 6.27 39.25
N ARG A 558 -13.51 5.33 38.88
CA ARG A 558 -14.50 5.56 37.82
C ARG A 558 -15.80 6.03 38.46
N PRO A 559 -16.28 7.25 38.15
CA PRO A 559 -17.67 7.61 38.40
C PRO A 559 -18.61 6.55 37.80
N LYS A 560 -19.85 6.45 38.30
CA LYS A 560 -20.86 5.49 37.77
C LYS A 560 -21.38 5.94 36.40
N ALA A 561 -20.51 5.90 35.40
CA ALA A 561 -20.69 6.30 34.02
C ALA A 561 -20.55 5.08 33.11
N ASP A 562 -21.53 4.89 32.22
CA ASP A 562 -21.57 3.84 31.21
C ASP A 562 -21.01 4.31 29.85
N THR A 563 -20.86 5.62 29.66
CA THR A 563 -20.34 6.24 28.43
C THR A 563 -19.09 7.07 28.70
N LEU A 564 -18.14 7.08 27.76
CA LEU A 564 -17.04 8.06 27.71
C LEU A 564 -17.28 9.07 26.59
N VAL A 565 -17.11 10.35 26.86
CA VAL A 565 -17.04 11.42 25.85
C VAL A 565 -15.57 11.81 25.69
N ILE A 566 -14.95 11.38 24.60
CA ILE A 566 -13.62 11.82 24.20
C ILE A 566 -13.76 13.17 23.48
N ALA A 567 -12.98 14.16 23.91
CA ALA A 567 -12.96 15.49 23.33
C ALA A 567 -11.57 15.80 22.79
N GLU A 568 -11.46 15.83 21.46
CA GLU A 568 -10.28 16.14 20.68
C GLU A 568 -10.47 17.50 19.97
N GLU A 569 -10.73 18.55 20.76
CA GLU A 569 -10.97 19.91 20.23
C GLU A 569 -9.68 20.60 19.71
N GLY A 570 -8.53 19.91 19.69
CA GLY A 570 -7.20 20.49 19.42
C GLY A 570 -6.64 21.39 20.55
N ALA A 571 -7.46 21.67 21.56
CA ALA A 571 -7.16 22.41 22.78
C ALA A 571 -8.08 21.90 23.92
N THR A 572 -7.91 22.42 25.14
CA THR A 572 -8.76 22.08 26.30
C THR A 572 -10.25 22.19 25.96
N ALA A 573 -11.00 21.14 26.27
CA ALA A 573 -12.34 20.90 25.79
C ALA A 573 -13.38 21.90 26.32
N THR A 574 -14.02 22.61 25.41
CA THR A 574 -15.03 23.63 25.67
C THR A 574 -16.46 23.17 25.39
N GLN A 575 -16.65 22.18 24.50
CA GLN A 575 -17.96 21.76 24.00
C GLN A 575 -18.38 20.38 24.51
N ALA A 576 -17.45 19.54 24.98
CA ALA A 576 -17.70 18.20 25.54
C ALA A 576 -18.89 18.14 26.53
N ARG A 577 -19.10 19.21 27.31
CA ARG A 577 -20.22 19.36 28.24
C ARG A 577 -21.60 19.21 27.57
N LYS A 578 -21.76 19.69 26.33
CA LYS A 578 -23.02 19.59 25.56
C LYS A 578 -23.40 18.12 25.33
N TYR A 579 -22.43 17.27 24.99
CA TYR A 579 -22.61 15.82 24.83
C TYR A 579 -22.94 15.13 26.16
N VAL A 580 -22.25 15.49 27.25
CA VAL A 580 -22.55 14.96 28.60
C VAL A 580 -23.98 15.27 29.03
N ASP A 581 -24.47 16.50 28.83
CA ASP A 581 -25.83 16.87 29.22
C ASP A 581 -26.90 16.30 28.27
N ALA A 582 -26.59 16.11 26.97
CA ALA A 582 -27.46 15.40 26.04
C ALA A 582 -27.59 13.90 26.38
N LEU A 583 -26.49 13.23 26.71
CA LEU A 583 -26.47 11.85 27.20
C LEU A 583 -27.27 11.72 28.50
N LYS A 584 -27.07 12.64 29.45
CA LYS A 584 -27.81 12.71 30.72
C LYS A 584 -29.31 12.93 30.51
N ALA A 585 -29.72 13.75 29.55
CA ALA A 585 -31.14 13.93 29.20
C ALA A 585 -31.78 12.63 28.68
N ASN A 586 -30.99 11.75 28.07
CA ASN A 586 -31.39 10.41 27.61
C ASN A 586 -31.04 9.29 28.62
N GLY A 587 -30.84 9.64 29.90
CA GLY A 587 -30.65 8.68 31.00
C GLY A 587 -29.25 8.04 31.11
N ARG A 588 -28.34 8.31 30.17
CA ARG A 588 -26.95 7.85 30.18
C ARG A 588 -26.10 8.66 31.17
N LYS A 589 -24.95 8.12 31.57
CA LYS A 589 -23.99 8.82 32.45
C LYS A 589 -22.62 8.82 31.79
N ALA A 590 -22.13 10.03 31.51
CA ALA A 590 -20.90 10.25 30.78
C ALA A 590 -19.76 10.74 31.68
N LEU A 591 -18.56 10.22 31.45
CA LEU A 591 -17.29 10.84 31.84
C LEU A 591 -16.73 11.63 30.64
N VAL A 592 -15.93 12.68 30.87
CA VAL A 592 -15.17 13.36 29.80
C VAL A 592 -13.72 12.91 29.84
N TRP A 593 -13.14 12.67 28.66
CA TRP A 593 -11.71 12.55 28.43
C TRP A 593 -11.26 13.66 27.49
N ASP A 594 -10.50 14.62 28.00
CA ASP A 594 -9.87 15.68 27.21
C ASP A 594 -8.54 15.17 26.64
N VAL A 595 -8.42 15.11 25.30
CA VAL A 595 -7.21 14.62 24.63
C VAL A 595 -6.07 15.63 24.71
N ALA A 596 -6.35 16.93 24.73
CA ALA A 596 -5.32 17.96 24.83
C ALA A 596 -4.68 18.00 26.23
N GLU A 597 -5.44 17.67 27.28
CA GLU A 597 -4.92 17.56 28.66
C GLU A 597 -4.30 16.19 28.98
N ARG A 598 -4.74 15.10 28.33
CA ARG A 598 -4.47 13.72 28.77
C ARG A 598 -3.85 12.80 27.72
N GLY A 599 -3.71 13.24 26.47
CA GLY A 599 -3.35 12.41 25.33
C GLY A 599 -4.47 11.44 24.91
N ALA A 600 -4.16 10.58 23.94
CA ALA A 600 -5.10 9.57 23.46
C ALA A 600 -5.53 8.58 24.59
N PRO A 601 -6.82 8.27 24.73
CA PRO A 601 -7.31 7.31 25.72
C PRO A 601 -7.01 5.86 25.30
N ASP A 602 -6.12 5.18 26.03
CA ASP A 602 -5.71 3.81 25.74
C ASP A 602 -6.88 2.80 25.66
N ALA A 603 -6.88 1.94 24.66
CA ALA A 603 -7.98 1.01 24.39
C ALA A 603 -8.21 0.02 25.54
N LEU A 604 -7.16 -0.50 26.17
CA LEU A 604 -7.27 -1.46 27.28
C LEU A 604 -7.44 -0.74 28.62
N GLY A 605 -6.60 0.25 28.93
CA GLY A 605 -6.59 0.98 30.20
C GLY A 605 -7.76 1.94 30.39
N VAL A 606 -8.33 2.48 29.30
CA VAL A 606 -9.38 3.50 29.33
C VAL A 606 -10.66 3.03 28.63
N LEU A 607 -10.61 2.72 27.34
CA LEU A 607 -11.83 2.54 26.54
C LEU A 607 -12.59 1.26 26.89
N SER A 608 -11.89 0.15 27.15
CA SER A 608 -12.48 -1.15 27.54
C SER A 608 -13.33 -1.12 28.81
N HIS A 609 -13.32 -0.01 29.55
CA HIS A 609 -14.16 0.21 30.73
C HIS A 609 -15.58 0.64 30.41
N PHE A 610 -15.85 1.16 29.20
CA PHE A 610 -17.13 1.76 28.82
C PHE A 610 -17.81 0.98 27.69
N ASP A 611 -19.13 0.83 27.78
CA ASP A 611 -19.93 0.08 26.79
C ASP A 611 -20.20 0.92 25.53
N THR A 612 -19.96 2.24 25.61
CA THR A 612 -20.10 3.18 24.49
C THR A 612 -19.13 4.35 24.67
N VAL A 613 -18.56 4.77 23.56
CA VAL A 613 -17.72 5.97 23.42
C VAL A 613 -18.42 6.95 22.50
N VAL A 614 -18.41 8.23 22.85
CA VAL A 614 -18.70 9.34 21.94
C VAL A 614 -17.36 10.04 21.68
N HIS A 615 -16.94 10.13 20.43
CA HIS A 615 -15.77 10.88 20.03
C HIS A 615 -16.20 12.21 19.43
N TYR A 616 -15.53 13.30 19.83
CA TYR A 616 -15.85 14.65 19.38
C TYR A 616 -14.58 15.45 19.03
N THR A 617 -14.42 15.78 17.76
CA THR A 617 -13.21 16.42 17.19
C THR A 617 -13.30 17.95 17.03
N GLY A 618 -14.40 18.58 17.44
CA GLY A 618 -14.58 20.02 17.26
C GLY A 618 -14.55 20.43 15.79
N ALA A 619 -13.59 21.30 15.45
CA ALA A 619 -13.29 21.75 14.08
C ALA A 619 -12.04 21.08 13.48
N SER A 620 -11.36 20.24 14.25
CA SER A 620 -10.06 19.63 13.94
C SER A 620 -10.21 18.35 13.11
N VAL A 621 -9.14 17.94 12.43
CA VAL A 621 -8.99 16.59 11.88
C VAL A 621 -8.75 15.62 13.05
N PRO A 622 -9.32 14.39 13.06
CA PRO A 622 -9.01 13.39 14.07
C PRO A 622 -7.51 13.05 14.11
N GLY A 623 -6.92 12.96 15.31
CA GLY A 623 -5.51 12.62 15.48
C GLY A 623 -5.27 11.11 15.43
N ASN A 624 -4.31 10.65 14.62
CA ASN A 624 -3.99 9.21 14.43
C ASN A 624 -3.86 8.45 15.77
N ALA A 625 -3.20 9.04 16.77
CA ALA A 625 -3.03 8.41 18.08
C ALA A 625 -4.37 8.09 18.79
N THR A 626 -5.36 8.99 18.74
CA THR A 626 -6.72 8.75 19.27
C THR A 626 -7.47 7.76 18.38
N GLN A 627 -7.28 7.89 17.07
CA GLN A 627 -7.86 7.05 16.04
C GLN A 627 -7.52 5.56 16.24
N LEU A 628 -6.24 5.22 16.42
CA LEU A 628 -5.78 3.85 16.64
C LEU A 628 -6.38 3.22 17.91
N GLN A 629 -6.59 4.00 18.98
CA GLN A 629 -7.26 3.50 20.17
C GLN A 629 -8.76 3.26 19.94
N LEU A 630 -9.42 4.11 19.15
CA LEU A 630 -10.80 3.89 18.72
C LEU A 630 -10.95 2.64 17.83
N ARG A 631 -10.03 2.41 16.89
CA ARG A 631 -9.96 1.16 16.10
C ARG A 631 -9.80 -0.06 16.98
N ALA A 632 -8.85 -0.04 17.92
CA ALA A 632 -8.64 -1.14 18.86
C ALA A 632 -9.85 -1.39 19.77
N PHE A 633 -10.55 -0.35 20.21
CA PHE A 633 -11.79 -0.48 20.99
C PHE A 633 -12.95 -1.08 20.17
N LEU A 634 -13.14 -0.65 18.91
CA LEU A 634 -14.15 -1.23 18.03
C LEU A 634 -13.83 -2.69 17.65
N ASN A 635 -12.56 -3.01 17.42
CA ASN A 635 -12.09 -4.36 17.13
C ASN A 635 -12.41 -5.37 18.26
N GLU A 636 -12.60 -4.91 19.49
CA GLU A 636 -13.00 -5.71 20.65
C GLU A 636 -14.53 -5.67 20.93
N GLY A 637 -15.35 -5.28 19.94
CA GLY A 637 -16.81 -5.20 20.06
C GLY A 637 -17.32 -3.93 20.77
N GLY A 638 -16.48 -2.89 20.89
CA GLY A 638 -16.85 -1.58 21.39
C GLY A 638 -17.88 -0.86 20.53
N ARG A 639 -18.47 0.23 21.04
CA ARG A 639 -19.49 1.01 20.33
C ARG A 639 -19.11 2.48 20.28
N LEU A 640 -18.98 3.03 19.08
CA LEU A 640 -18.59 4.43 18.85
C LEU A 640 -19.77 5.26 18.32
N ILE A 641 -19.83 6.51 18.75
CA ILE A 641 -20.61 7.58 18.13
C ILE A 641 -19.61 8.68 17.76
N GLU A 642 -19.35 8.85 16.46
CA GLU A 642 -18.44 9.87 15.93
C GLU A 642 -19.19 11.20 15.74
N ALA A 643 -18.62 12.33 16.20
CA ALA A 643 -19.26 13.64 16.15
C ALA A 643 -18.26 14.79 15.98
N GLY A 644 -18.72 15.92 15.43
CA GLY A 644 -17.89 17.09 15.13
C GLY A 644 -17.95 17.51 13.66
N GLU A 645 -17.25 18.58 13.30
CA GLU A 645 -17.23 19.14 11.95
C GLU A 645 -16.51 18.24 10.93
N GLN A 646 -15.63 17.36 11.39
CA GLN A 646 -14.88 16.38 10.57
C GLN A 646 -15.17 14.92 10.96
N ALA A 647 -16.27 14.66 11.69
CA ALA A 647 -16.75 13.31 11.94
C ALA A 647 -16.89 12.52 10.63
N GLY A 648 -16.40 11.28 10.61
CA GLY A 648 -16.42 10.43 9.41
C GLY A 648 -15.68 11.03 8.19
N GLY A 649 -14.71 11.91 8.43
CA GLY A 649 -13.79 12.44 7.42
C GLY A 649 -12.57 11.55 7.21
N SER A 650 -11.57 12.08 6.53
CA SER A 650 -10.24 11.48 6.47
C SER A 650 -9.44 11.77 7.73
N VAL A 651 -8.50 10.88 8.04
CA VAL A 651 -7.56 10.94 9.17
C VAL A 651 -6.17 11.27 8.62
N ASP A 652 -5.45 12.20 9.25
CA ASP A 652 -4.01 12.40 8.98
C ASP A 652 -3.22 11.32 9.72
N LEU A 653 -2.62 10.40 8.97
CA LEU A 653 -1.78 9.32 9.50
C LEU A 653 -0.44 9.84 10.04
N GLY A 654 0.01 10.99 9.52
CA GLY A 654 1.35 11.53 9.68
C GLY A 654 1.83 12.11 8.36
N GLY A 655 2.68 13.15 8.42
CA GLY A 655 3.24 13.81 7.23
C GLY A 655 2.25 14.62 6.38
N GLY A 656 0.94 14.50 6.63
CA GLY A 656 -0.12 14.98 5.74
C GLY A 656 -0.79 13.88 4.90
N THR A 657 -0.43 12.61 5.08
CA THR A 657 -1.06 11.47 4.41
C THR A 657 -2.46 11.25 4.96
N LEU A 658 -3.49 11.57 4.16
CA LEU A 658 -4.89 11.40 4.53
C LEU A 658 -5.44 10.05 4.06
N SER A 659 -6.07 9.29 4.97
CA SER A 659 -6.81 8.06 4.66
C SER A 659 -8.28 8.15 5.10
N ASN A 660 -9.18 7.46 4.38
CA ASN A 660 -10.58 7.27 4.75
C ASN A 660 -10.89 5.86 5.30
N ASP A 661 -9.90 4.97 5.46
CA ASP A 661 -10.05 3.58 5.96
C ASP A 661 -10.98 3.51 7.17
N PHE A 662 -10.77 4.39 8.15
CA PHE A 662 -11.57 4.36 9.38
C PHE A 662 -13.07 4.57 9.11
N SER A 663 -13.38 5.56 8.27
CA SER A 663 -14.75 5.89 7.90
C SER A 663 -15.38 4.76 7.06
N GLN A 664 -14.62 4.19 6.11
CA GLN A 664 -15.08 3.13 5.22
C GLN A 664 -15.27 1.79 5.94
N TYR A 665 -14.28 1.36 6.73
CA TYR A 665 -14.20 0.03 7.35
C TYR A 665 -14.88 -0.06 8.72
N TYR A 666 -14.92 1.03 9.51
CA TYR A 666 -15.43 1.01 10.90
C TYR A 666 -16.70 1.85 11.10
N LEU A 667 -16.94 2.88 10.27
CA LEU A 667 -18.17 3.70 10.33
C LEU A 667 -19.17 3.38 9.20
N GLY A 668 -18.78 2.60 8.19
CA GLY A 668 -19.62 2.26 7.05
C GLY A 668 -19.92 3.43 6.11
N ALA A 669 -19.03 4.42 6.09
CA ALA A 669 -19.11 5.66 5.31
C ALA A 669 -17.95 5.74 4.31
N TYR A 670 -18.23 5.46 3.04
CA TYR A 670 -17.23 5.43 1.95
C TYR A 670 -16.66 6.82 1.64
N SER A 671 -17.56 7.82 1.56
CA SER A 671 -17.24 9.19 1.17
C SER A 671 -17.97 10.20 2.04
N ARG A 672 -17.40 11.40 2.16
CA ARG A 672 -17.97 12.52 2.94
C ARG A 672 -18.15 13.76 2.07
N THR A 673 -19.35 14.34 2.11
CA THR A 673 -19.72 15.53 1.34
C THR A 673 -20.35 16.59 2.26
N SER A 674 -20.20 17.87 1.90
CA SER A 674 -20.82 18.97 2.67
C SER A 674 -22.33 19.05 2.39
N ALA A 675 -23.13 19.02 3.44
CA ALA A 675 -24.58 19.23 3.44
C ALA A 675 -24.94 20.65 3.95
N ALA A 676 -24.23 21.66 3.44
CA ALA A 676 -24.48 23.06 3.76
C ALA A 676 -25.97 23.42 3.60
N GLY A 677 -26.54 24.12 4.59
CA GLY A 677 -27.98 24.41 4.64
C GLY A 677 -28.86 23.31 5.27
N ALA A 678 -28.28 22.25 5.84
CA ALA A 678 -29.03 21.30 6.66
C ALA A 678 -29.76 22.00 7.84
N THR A 679 -31.07 21.82 7.93
CA THR A 679 -31.96 22.44 8.95
C THR A 679 -32.69 21.42 9.82
N GLY A 680 -32.57 20.13 9.53
CA GLY A 680 -33.21 19.05 10.27
C GLY A 680 -32.67 17.68 9.89
N PHE A 681 -32.97 16.67 10.70
CA PHE A 681 -32.65 15.27 10.44
C PHE A 681 -33.87 14.40 10.70
N THR A 682 -34.13 13.45 9.81
CA THR A 682 -35.16 12.42 9.96
C THR A 682 -34.49 11.06 9.88
N GLY A 683 -34.64 10.25 10.94
CA GLY A 683 -33.95 8.97 11.07
C GLY A 683 -34.61 7.84 10.30
N SER A 684 -33.79 6.87 9.88
CA SER A 684 -34.18 5.61 9.23
C SER A 684 -33.53 4.42 9.94
N GLY A 685 -33.99 3.20 9.63
CA GLY A 685 -33.53 1.99 10.30
C GLY A 685 -33.79 2.06 11.81
N GLU A 686 -32.75 1.90 12.63
CA GLU A 686 -32.85 1.97 14.09
C GLU A 686 -33.19 3.37 14.63
N LEU A 687 -32.93 4.44 13.85
CA LEU A 687 -33.36 5.80 14.19
C LEU A 687 -34.76 6.13 13.63
N GLY A 688 -35.46 5.13 13.08
CA GLY A 688 -36.80 5.28 12.49
C GLY A 688 -37.81 5.90 13.47
N GLY A 689 -38.46 6.98 13.04
CA GLY A 689 -39.42 7.73 13.86
C GLY A 689 -38.81 8.90 14.65
N PHE A 690 -37.49 9.04 14.70
CA PHE A 690 -36.87 10.29 15.12
C PHE A 690 -36.97 11.34 14.00
N SER A 691 -37.41 12.55 14.33
CA SER A 691 -37.27 13.73 13.48
C SER A 691 -37.04 14.95 14.35
N GLY A 692 -36.06 15.79 14.00
CA GLY A 692 -35.71 16.97 14.79
C GLY A 692 -35.00 18.05 13.97
N PRO A 693 -35.07 19.32 14.42
CA PRO A 693 -34.33 20.41 13.79
C PRO A 693 -32.82 20.25 14.05
N LEU A 694 -32.01 20.73 13.10
CA LEU A 694 -30.58 20.89 13.25
C LEU A 694 -30.26 22.39 13.24
N ALA A 695 -29.37 22.80 14.14
CA ALA A 695 -28.91 24.18 14.25
C ALA A 695 -27.47 24.20 14.78
N GLY A 696 -26.72 25.25 14.46
CA GLY A 696 -25.42 25.53 15.08
C GLY A 696 -25.58 25.78 16.59
N ALA A 697 -24.54 25.42 17.34
CA ALA A 697 -24.49 25.67 18.78
C ALA A 697 -23.73 26.99 19.07
N PRO A 698 -23.88 27.60 20.25
CA PRO A 698 -23.06 28.76 20.63
C PRO A 698 -21.57 28.42 20.53
N GLY A 699 -20.84 29.19 19.72
CA GLY A 699 -19.41 28.99 19.42
C GLY A 699 -19.08 28.03 18.26
N ASN A 700 -20.05 27.29 17.72
CA ASN A 700 -19.84 26.31 16.65
C ASN A 700 -21.03 26.32 15.65
N PRO A 701 -20.91 27.01 14.50
CA PRO A 701 -21.99 27.08 13.51
C PRO A 701 -22.17 25.75 12.78
N LEU A 702 -23.39 25.46 12.31
CA LEU A 702 -23.66 24.30 11.47
C LEU A 702 -23.37 24.63 9.99
N ASP A 703 -22.09 24.85 9.66
CA ASP A 703 -21.61 25.16 8.31
C ASP A 703 -21.11 23.90 7.55
N LYS A 704 -20.52 22.94 8.28
CA LYS A 704 -19.91 21.69 7.74
C LYS A 704 -20.68 20.42 8.16
N ALA A 705 -22.00 20.43 8.06
CA ALA A 705 -22.80 19.22 8.25
C ALA A 705 -22.35 18.14 7.23
N GLY A 706 -21.89 16.98 7.70
CA GLY A 706 -21.38 15.91 6.83
C GLY A 706 -22.46 14.96 6.36
N ARG A 707 -22.69 14.85 5.04
CA ARG A 707 -23.46 13.76 4.42
C ARG A 707 -22.49 12.69 3.92
N TYR A 708 -22.75 11.45 4.32
CA TYR A 708 -21.94 10.30 3.93
C TYR A 708 -22.55 9.54 2.74
N GLY A 709 -21.69 9.01 1.87
CA GLY A 709 -22.02 7.86 1.02
C GLY A 709 -21.93 6.59 1.85
N VAL A 710 -22.91 5.69 1.75
CA VAL A 710 -22.94 4.43 2.51
C VAL A 710 -22.00 3.45 1.82
N THR A 711 -21.11 2.77 2.54
CA THR A 711 -20.19 1.78 1.92
C THR A 711 -20.92 0.75 1.08
N SER A 712 -22.09 0.26 1.50
CA SER A 712 -22.90 -0.66 0.70
C SER A 712 -23.65 -0.09 -0.51
N ASP A 713 -23.58 1.23 -0.76
CA ASP A 713 -24.03 1.82 -2.03
C ASP A 713 -22.95 1.72 -3.13
N GLU A 714 -21.68 1.55 -2.75
CA GLU A 714 -20.50 1.52 -3.64
C GLU A 714 -19.84 0.12 -3.68
N LEU A 715 -19.80 -0.59 -2.54
CA LEU A 715 -19.36 -1.98 -2.38
C LEU A 715 -20.56 -2.87 -1.97
N PRO A 716 -21.27 -3.51 -2.92
CA PRO A 716 -22.53 -4.22 -2.65
C PRO A 716 -22.41 -5.28 -1.54
N ALA A 717 -23.32 -5.24 -0.56
CA ALA A 717 -23.22 -6.07 0.66
C ALA A 717 -23.41 -7.59 0.46
N ASP A 718 -23.80 -8.03 -0.74
CA ASP A 718 -23.82 -9.44 -1.17
C ASP A 718 -22.50 -9.91 -1.80
N GLU A 719 -21.66 -8.99 -2.27
CA GLU A 719 -20.28 -9.25 -2.70
C GLU A 719 -19.26 -8.95 -1.58
N PHE A 720 -19.49 -7.88 -0.81
CA PHE A 720 -18.64 -7.36 0.27
C PHE A 720 -19.35 -7.34 1.64
N PRO A 721 -19.78 -8.50 2.18
CA PRO A 721 -20.60 -8.56 3.42
C PRO A 721 -19.91 -8.01 4.67
N GLN A 722 -18.57 -7.93 4.69
CA GLN A 722 -17.78 -7.29 5.75
C GLN A 722 -18.02 -5.77 5.84
N PHE A 723 -18.45 -5.13 4.75
CA PHE A 723 -18.73 -3.70 4.68
C PHE A 723 -20.24 -3.38 4.64
N ALA A 724 -21.08 -4.30 5.13
CA ALA A 724 -22.54 -4.17 5.15
C ALA A 724 -23.03 -3.00 6.04
N SER A 725 -23.18 -1.82 5.46
CA SER A 725 -23.58 -0.57 6.13
C SER A 725 -24.90 -0.01 5.59
N LYS A 726 -25.53 0.92 6.34
CA LYS A 726 -26.88 1.45 6.03
C LYS A 726 -27.01 2.91 6.46
N GLY A 727 -27.69 3.72 5.65
CA GLY A 727 -28.00 5.11 5.97
C GLY A 727 -28.90 5.24 7.22
N ALA A 728 -28.40 5.93 8.24
CA ALA A 728 -29.11 6.16 9.51
C ALA A 728 -30.21 7.24 9.44
N GLY A 729 -30.28 8.02 8.35
CA GLY A 729 -31.33 9.01 8.12
C GLY A 729 -31.02 9.95 6.96
N GLN A 730 -31.79 11.04 6.87
CA GLN A 730 -31.65 12.08 5.84
C GLN A 730 -31.71 13.48 6.46
N PHE A 731 -30.93 14.42 5.90
CA PHE A 731 -31.03 15.84 6.26
C PHE A 731 -32.15 16.54 5.48
N ALA A 732 -32.90 17.40 6.17
CA ALA A 732 -33.77 18.40 5.56
C ALA A 732 -32.98 19.69 5.26
N GLY A 733 -33.38 20.46 4.25
CA GLY A 733 -32.78 21.76 3.89
C GLY A 733 -31.50 21.69 3.06
N ALA A 734 -30.71 20.62 3.18
CA ALA A 734 -29.54 20.39 2.33
C ALA A 734 -29.97 20.17 0.86
N VAL A 735 -29.50 21.03 -0.04
CA VAL A 735 -29.78 20.93 -1.48
C VAL A 735 -28.78 19.95 -2.11
N ASN A 736 -29.28 18.97 -2.86
CA ASN A 736 -28.41 18.09 -3.66
C ASN A 736 -27.72 18.93 -4.76
N PRO A 737 -26.37 18.97 -4.86
CA PRO A 737 -25.68 19.69 -5.93
C PRO A 737 -25.99 19.12 -7.33
N TYR A 738 -26.43 17.87 -7.42
CA TYR A 738 -26.92 17.21 -8.64
C TYR A 738 -28.47 17.17 -8.71
N GLY A 739 -29.15 17.90 -7.83
CA GLY A 739 -30.60 18.03 -7.82
C GLY A 739 -31.12 18.89 -8.98
N PRO A 740 -32.40 18.76 -9.36
CA PRO A 740 -32.97 19.57 -10.42
C PRO A 740 -33.08 21.03 -9.98
N TYR A 741 -32.50 21.95 -10.76
CA TYR A 741 -32.53 23.39 -10.49
C TYR A 741 -33.96 23.97 -10.40
N ALA A 742 -34.93 23.29 -11.03
CA ALA A 742 -36.36 23.48 -10.79
C ALA A 742 -37.12 22.16 -11.04
N GLY A 743 -38.19 21.92 -10.26
CA GLY A 743 -39.02 20.71 -10.35
C GLY A 743 -38.72 19.69 -9.25
N SER A 744 -39.47 18.58 -9.25
CA SER A 744 -39.45 17.55 -8.18
C SER A 744 -38.85 16.21 -8.63
N SER A 745 -38.15 16.18 -9.77
CA SER A 745 -37.71 14.95 -10.43
C SER A 745 -36.36 15.12 -11.11
N MET A 746 -35.54 14.07 -11.08
CA MET A 746 -34.24 13.99 -11.78
C MET A 746 -34.08 12.61 -12.40
N ALA A 747 -33.30 12.52 -13.49
CA ALA A 747 -32.84 11.26 -14.05
C ALA A 747 -31.39 11.02 -13.63
N ALA A 748 -31.11 9.88 -13.00
CA ALA A 748 -29.77 9.42 -12.70
C ALA A 748 -29.45 8.17 -13.53
N ALA A 749 -28.21 8.05 -13.98
CA ALA A 749 -27.68 6.82 -14.54
C ALA A 749 -26.86 6.10 -13.47
N VAL A 750 -27.06 4.79 -13.31
CA VAL A 750 -26.40 3.97 -12.29
C VAL A 750 -25.84 2.73 -12.99
N HIS A 751 -24.59 2.80 -13.45
CA HIS A 751 -23.84 1.64 -13.94
C HIS A 751 -22.34 1.95 -14.02
N THR A 752 -21.52 0.90 -13.87
CA THR A 752 -20.04 0.86 -13.93
C THR A 752 -19.46 0.63 -15.34
N ASP A 753 -20.26 0.81 -16.40
CA ASP A 753 -19.82 0.64 -17.80
C ASP A 753 -19.82 2.01 -18.51
N ASP A 754 -18.62 2.52 -18.81
CA ASP A 754 -18.42 3.82 -19.45
C ASP A 754 -18.66 3.80 -20.98
N ALA A 755 -18.72 2.63 -21.61
CA ALA A 755 -18.76 2.52 -23.07
C ALA A 755 -20.10 2.97 -23.68
N TYR A 756 -21.21 2.83 -22.94
CA TYR A 756 -22.52 3.30 -23.39
C TYR A 756 -23.46 3.66 -22.21
N LYS A 757 -24.00 4.90 -22.22
CA LYS A 757 -24.99 5.32 -21.22
C LYS A 757 -26.40 4.90 -21.64
N ARG A 758 -26.90 3.80 -21.08
CA ARG A 758 -28.27 3.31 -21.33
C ARG A 758 -29.24 3.75 -20.25
N LEU A 759 -30.29 4.48 -20.63
CA LEU A 759 -31.40 4.78 -19.73
C LEU A 759 -32.20 3.47 -19.48
N THR A 760 -32.04 2.86 -18.32
CA THR A 760 -32.69 1.58 -17.97
C THR A 760 -34.20 1.71 -17.72
N ARG A 761 -34.67 2.93 -17.44
CA ARG A 761 -36.09 3.28 -17.32
C ARG A 761 -36.34 4.69 -17.82
N THR A 762 -37.21 4.82 -18.83
CA THR A 762 -37.99 6.05 -19.01
C THR A 762 -39.25 5.92 -18.17
N VAL A 763 -39.55 6.92 -17.34
CA VAL A 763 -40.82 7.00 -16.60
C VAL A 763 -41.67 8.08 -17.26
N ASP A 764 -42.74 7.65 -17.93
CA ASP A 764 -43.82 8.53 -18.37
C ASP A 764 -44.70 8.88 -17.16
N LEU A 765 -45.16 10.14 -17.10
CA LEU A 765 -45.95 10.70 -15.99
C LEU A 765 -47.06 11.61 -16.55
N THR A 766 -47.80 11.08 -17.53
CA THR A 766 -49.10 11.58 -17.97
C THR A 766 -50.25 11.07 -17.12
#